data_AF-A0A837R5J5-F1
#
_entry.id   AF-A0A837R5J5-F1
#
_cell.length_a   1.000
_cell.length_b   1.000
_cell.length_c   1.000
_cell.angle_alpha   90.00
_cell.angle_beta   90.00
_cell.angle_gamma   90.00
#
_symmetry.space_group_name_H-M   'P 1'
#
loop_
_entity.id
_entity.type
_entity.pdbx_description
1 polymer ?
#
loop_
_entity_poly.entity_id
_entity_poly.type
_entity_poly.pdbx_seq_one_letter_code
_entity_poly.pdbx_strand_id
1 'polypeptide(L)'
;MAVAISSGKLVIETSQNSKFENLQLLLTNHVQSYYLNKEVLSVEDDAVNYRFTLDLAQTLSAMVDDQQLDDVATKFTMMHQYTYTDETTGEVREYDRSLRIPVRREWQLANVERFWDAEHSHYLQPYVTKKNALAFLLDRELSLKHYVNYKVIRKIKVQEDRVAFEGFFDTLFFPLADCRMAIVERSGEKTYQRSFEYHSVETKYSRIYRYAYKIELTMAELSDYLKQLDQSNELSLDLFFIGHLAGTDAPLKFRIGNPRFITNYTMKGELALQDSARKQWLSLVPYFTIKGLNLSFTFNAYQQDAYAYFRAHQHHWRAVAKQAADRDIWIIGERSYKAQDNGFRFFKYLREQHPEVEAYYVIRRDSIERKNVEPLGNVIDFGSAEHFEKVIQAKYICGTHHPDFLYPIRSKSYEQHIHAKRIFLQHGVFGTKNIAPFYGKSVVNGFYTDLFITSSQKEKQIAVSDLGYDDKEVAVTGLARFDSLFKNDLPVKRQLLIIPTWRDWITNDEIFEKSEYLARYRELLFDARLKEFSERYQMEIVFCLHPNMQAYVDYFKDAPVTIVHQGEVDVQVLIKESAMMLTDYSSVAFDFSFLHRPVLYYQFDRKRFIGQYTSHIDLDKELPGPITDSLDQIFDQLFQYGAQDFAMRPQDIQKADRFIAHRDTQSCDRIFSAVTQLQDKTVKEKIRSDVFYLKLQQRFRRTRKLYFPTMKFLYWFWSHFSAVKPNRIMFESSVGKRYEDSPRVIYEAMVNLYPDLEYIWVSRDNQPLQANPNTKIVRRLSFDYYRYLATSRYWINNQNFPTYLTKRKGTAYLQTWHGTPLKKMQHDQEVISGRKPGYLKRVTHAKNQWTALVSPSPYATKAFRSAFQYEGPVIEKGYPRNDLFFADDVEETRQKIRKQLDIAADKKVILYAPTFRDYEKSHGRFVLDNQLDFDAFERQLGDDYVLLMREHVVVASKLQIPEAMRHNIINVSNYPSVQELMIASDMLITDYSSIMFDYLDTNKPIYFFCYDLEKYLTLRGVYFDFTKEVPGPLVESASALFDEISQGDQYWQTYGEKYQAFKQKFAPHDGKHTASIVYQTFFSMVNKH
;
A
#
# COMPACT_ATOMS: atom_id res chain seq x y z
N MET A 1 8.66 19.91 -37.64
CA MET A 1 8.32 20.75 -36.46
C MET A 1 9.50 20.79 -35.50
N ALA A 2 9.90 21.96 -35.02
CA ALA A 2 11.03 22.12 -34.09
C ALA A 2 10.57 22.91 -32.86
N VAL A 3 11.03 22.50 -31.67
CA VAL A 3 10.83 23.26 -30.43
C VAL A 3 12.21 23.52 -29.83
N ALA A 4 12.52 24.79 -29.57
CA ALA A 4 13.76 25.20 -28.95
C ALA A 4 13.54 26.31 -27.93
N ILE A 5 14.38 26.41 -26.92
CA ILE A 5 14.50 27.64 -26.12
C ILE A 5 15.87 28.25 -26.43
N SER A 6 15.89 29.51 -26.82
CA SER A 6 17.11 30.23 -27.19
C SER A 6 17.00 31.69 -26.80
N SER A 7 18.05 32.22 -26.17
CA SER A 7 18.14 33.65 -25.81
C SER A 7 16.93 34.15 -25.01
N GLY A 8 16.44 33.34 -24.06
CA GLY A 8 15.29 33.67 -23.22
C GLY A 8 13.92 33.55 -23.88
N LYS A 9 13.84 32.99 -25.10
CA LYS A 9 12.59 32.83 -25.85
C LYS A 9 12.29 31.36 -26.14
N LEU A 10 11.06 30.94 -25.90
CA LEU A 10 10.54 29.66 -26.41
C LEU A 10 10.14 29.86 -27.87
N VAL A 11 10.70 29.05 -28.76
CA VAL A 11 10.44 29.09 -30.20
C VAL A 11 9.89 27.73 -30.66
N ILE A 12 8.76 27.74 -31.37
CA ILE A 12 8.10 26.56 -31.93
C ILE A 12 7.89 26.79 -33.43
N GLU A 13 8.54 25.98 -34.27
CA GLU A 13 8.41 26.04 -35.73
C GLU A 13 7.64 24.83 -36.27
N THR A 14 6.73 25.07 -37.23
CA THR A 14 5.85 24.04 -37.80
C THR A 14 5.55 24.24 -39.27
N SER A 15 5.43 23.15 -40.05
CA SER A 15 5.01 23.14 -41.46
C SER A 15 3.56 22.67 -41.60
N GLN A 16 2.76 23.31 -42.47
CA GLN A 16 1.31 23.10 -42.49
C GLN A 16 0.91 21.83 -43.24
N ASN A 17 0.37 20.88 -42.46
CA ASN A 17 -0.88 20.16 -42.72
C ASN A 17 -1.60 19.94 -41.35
N SER A 18 -1.40 20.87 -40.40
CA SER A 18 -1.67 20.68 -38.96
C SER A 18 -2.56 21.78 -38.37
N LYS A 19 -3.59 21.36 -37.62
CA LYS A 19 -4.69 22.16 -37.02
C LYS A 19 -4.28 23.13 -35.89
N PHE A 20 -3.18 23.88 -35.97
CA PHE A 20 -2.76 24.79 -34.89
C PHE A 20 -3.07 26.24 -35.24
N GLU A 21 -4.10 26.83 -34.63
CA GLU A 21 -4.47 28.23 -34.87
C GLU A 21 -3.70 29.18 -33.95
N ASN A 22 -3.79 28.93 -32.63
CA ASN A 22 -3.13 29.69 -31.56
C ASN A 22 -2.41 28.76 -30.57
N LEU A 23 -1.27 29.20 -30.03
CA LEU A 23 -0.53 28.53 -28.96
C LEU A 23 -0.48 29.43 -27.72
N GLN A 24 -0.67 28.86 -26.54
CA GLN A 24 -0.62 29.58 -25.27
C GLN A 24 -0.01 28.74 -24.14
N LEU A 25 0.65 29.41 -23.20
CA LEU A 25 1.06 28.85 -21.92
C LEU A 25 -0.05 29.08 -20.89
N LEU A 26 -0.57 28.00 -20.28
CA LEU A 26 -1.60 28.07 -19.25
C LEU A 26 -1.07 27.70 -17.86
N LEU A 27 -1.45 28.52 -16.89
CA LEU A 27 -1.30 28.25 -15.46
C LEU A 27 -2.17 27.05 -15.04
N THR A 28 -1.75 26.29 -14.01
CA THR A 28 -2.41 25.03 -13.59
C THR A 28 -3.90 25.19 -13.24
N ASN A 29 -4.37 26.42 -12.97
CA ASN A 29 -5.78 26.73 -12.69
C ASN A 29 -6.51 27.48 -13.83
N HIS A 30 -5.88 27.63 -15.00
CA HIS A 30 -6.43 28.34 -16.18
C HIS A 30 -6.84 29.82 -15.96
N VAL A 31 -6.44 30.43 -14.84
CA VAL A 31 -6.84 31.81 -14.47
C VAL A 31 -6.16 32.87 -15.35
N GLN A 32 -4.96 32.57 -15.88
CA GLN A 32 -4.20 33.48 -16.72
C GLN A 32 -3.46 32.71 -17.82
N SER A 33 -3.38 33.31 -19.01
CA SER A 33 -2.81 32.73 -20.23
C SER A 33 -1.79 33.67 -20.88
N TYR A 34 -0.73 33.09 -21.44
CA TYR A 34 0.30 33.83 -22.17
C TYR A 34 0.39 33.30 -23.60
N TYR A 35 -0.09 34.08 -24.57
CA TYR A 35 -0.13 33.69 -25.98
C TYR A 35 1.24 33.82 -26.65
N LEU A 36 1.50 32.91 -27.60
CA LEU A 36 2.72 32.94 -28.41
C LEU A 36 2.51 33.81 -29.64
N ASN A 37 3.50 34.65 -29.94
CA ASN A 37 3.53 35.47 -31.15
C ASN A 37 3.73 34.58 -32.38
N LYS A 38 2.82 34.64 -33.35
CA LYS A 38 2.80 33.83 -34.56
C LYS A 38 3.36 34.60 -35.76
N GLU A 39 4.34 34.03 -36.44
CA GLU A 39 4.98 34.55 -37.65
C GLU A 39 4.93 33.52 -38.79
N VAL A 40 4.79 33.97 -40.03
CA VAL A 40 4.84 33.10 -41.23
C VAL A 40 6.26 33.13 -41.79
N LEU A 41 6.90 31.97 -41.90
CA LEU A 41 8.28 31.82 -42.39
C LEU A 41 8.34 31.65 -43.92
N SER A 42 7.52 30.76 -44.49
CA SER A 42 7.44 30.53 -45.94
C SER A 42 6.14 29.84 -46.33
N VAL A 43 5.79 29.91 -47.61
CA VAL A 43 4.64 29.22 -48.22
C VAL A 43 5.20 28.35 -49.35
N GLU A 44 5.06 27.04 -49.22
CA GLU A 44 5.39 26.04 -50.26
C GLU A 44 4.08 25.46 -50.81
N ASP A 45 4.11 24.89 -52.02
CA ASP A 45 2.92 24.57 -52.83
C ASP A 45 1.85 23.70 -52.13
N ASP A 46 2.18 23.01 -51.04
CA ASP A 46 1.24 22.23 -50.20
C ASP A 46 1.41 22.44 -48.67
N ALA A 47 2.19 23.42 -48.20
CA ALA A 47 2.41 23.67 -46.76
C ALA A 47 2.89 25.09 -46.41
N VAL A 48 2.33 25.69 -45.35
CA VAL A 48 2.79 26.96 -44.75
C VAL A 48 3.68 26.71 -43.53
N ASN A 49 4.86 27.32 -43.48
CA ASN A 49 5.74 27.24 -42.33
C ASN A 49 5.47 28.39 -41.35
N TYR A 50 5.15 28.09 -40.10
CA TYR A 50 4.93 29.06 -39.01
C TYR A 50 6.03 28.99 -37.96
N ARG A 51 6.32 30.13 -37.32
CA ARG A 51 7.11 30.25 -36.10
C ARG A 51 6.25 30.86 -35.00
N PHE A 52 6.26 30.26 -33.82
CA PHE A 52 5.60 30.78 -32.63
C PHE A 52 6.66 31.11 -31.57
N THR A 53 6.59 32.29 -30.97
CA THR A 53 7.59 32.76 -30.01
C THR A 53 6.96 33.26 -28.71
N LEU A 54 7.48 32.86 -27.54
CA LEU A 54 7.12 33.41 -26.23
C LEU A 54 8.38 33.95 -25.54
N ASP A 55 8.31 35.17 -25.00
CA ASP A 55 9.38 35.74 -24.19
C ASP A 55 9.25 35.24 -22.74
N LEU A 56 10.20 34.40 -22.30
CA LEU A 56 10.15 33.78 -20.98
C LEU A 56 10.52 34.78 -19.88
N ALA A 57 11.30 35.82 -20.17
CA ALA A 57 11.67 36.86 -19.21
C ALA A 57 10.48 37.71 -18.82
N GLN A 58 9.75 38.17 -19.83
CA GLN A 58 8.53 38.94 -19.63
C GLN A 58 7.46 38.08 -18.94
N THR A 59 7.33 36.82 -19.34
CA THR A 59 6.36 35.89 -18.75
C THR A 59 6.67 35.61 -17.28
N LEU A 60 7.94 35.34 -16.93
CA LEU A 60 8.35 35.09 -15.54
C LEU A 60 8.15 36.32 -14.66
N SER A 61 8.51 37.51 -15.16
CA SER A 61 8.30 38.78 -14.41
C SER A 61 6.81 39.02 -14.13
N ALA A 62 5.96 38.82 -15.14
CA ALA A 62 4.51 38.95 -14.98
C ALA A 62 3.90 37.92 -14.02
N MET A 63 4.50 36.73 -13.90
CA MET A 63 4.08 35.73 -12.92
C MET A 63 4.48 36.14 -11.49
N VAL A 64 5.70 36.63 -11.29
CA VAL A 64 6.24 36.98 -9.95
C VAL A 64 5.57 38.22 -9.35
N ASP A 65 5.22 39.20 -10.19
CA ASP A 65 4.54 40.44 -9.74
C ASP A 65 3.09 40.19 -9.27
N ASP A 66 2.51 39.03 -9.59
CA ASP A 66 1.16 38.66 -9.19
C ASP A 66 1.16 38.05 -7.77
N GLN A 67 0.70 38.81 -6.77
CA GLN A 67 0.66 38.42 -5.34
C GLN A 67 -0.22 37.19 -5.02
N GLN A 68 -0.79 36.51 -6.02
CA GLN A 68 -1.66 35.33 -5.88
C GLN A 68 -0.96 33.97 -6.12
N LEU A 69 0.38 33.93 -6.27
CA LEU A 69 1.13 32.67 -6.33
C LEU A 69 1.22 31.99 -4.95
N ASP A 70 0.11 31.44 -4.47
CA ASP A 70 0.10 30.54 -3.30
C ASP A 70 0.97 29.28 -3.59
N ASP A 71 1.50 28.67 -2.53
CA ASP A 71 2.41 27.48 -2.46
C ASP A 71 1.99 26.23 -3.29
N VAL A 72 0.83 26.29 -3.93
CA VAL A 72 0.18 25.25 -4.72
C VAL A 72 0.48 25.37 -6.23
N ALA A 73 0.74 26.57 -6.77
CA ALA A 73 0.74 26.83 -8.22
C ALA A 73 2.14 26.80 -8.89
N THR A 74 2.80 25.64 -8.93
CA THR A 74 4.21 25.55 -9.39
C THR A 74 4.40 24.85 -10.74
N LYS A 75 3.35 24.73 -11.55
CA LYS A 75 3.39 23.99 -12.82
C LYS A 75 2.58 24.72 -13.89
N PHE A 76 3.06 24.67 -15.13
CA PHE A 76 2.42 25.31 -16.26
C PHE A 76 2.42 24.35 -17.45
N THR A 77 1.37 24.40 -18.27
CA THR A 77 1.22 23.50 -19.41
C THR A 77 1.06 24.30 -20.69
N MET A 78 1.80 23.92 -21.73
CA MET A 78 1.61 24.49 -23.06
C MET A 78 0.37 23.89 -23.70
N MET A 79 -0.55 24.73 -24.14
CA MET A 79 -1.80 24.35 -24.78
C MET A 79 -1.85 24.94 -26.20
N HIS A 80 -2.49 24.21 -27.10
CA HIS A 80 -2.85 24.70 -28.41
C HIS A 80 -4.36 24.73 -28.53
N GLN A 81 -4.85 25.80 -29.13
CA GLN A 81 -6.24 25.99 -29.49
C GLN A 81 -6.42 25.58 -30.94
N TYR A 82 -7.46 24.78 -31.18
CA TYR A 82 -7.89 24.47 -32.53
C TYR A 82 -9.40 24.43 -32.62
N THR A 83 -9.84 24.80 -33.80
CA THR A 83 -11.25 24.92 -34.14
C THR A 83 -11.65 23.69 -34.94
N TYR A 84 -12.76 23.07 -34.57
CA TYR A 84 -13.35 21.94 -35.29
C TYR A 84 -14.77 22.29 -35.71
N THR A 85 -14.99 22.26 -37.01
CA THR A 85 -16.32 22.40 -37.60
C THR A 85 -16.92 21.02 -37.80
N ASP A 86 -18.09 20.77 -37.22
CA ASP A 86 -18.87 19.56 -37.49
C ASP A 86 -19.43 19.65 -38.92
N GLU A 87 -19.01 18.74 -39.79
CA GLU A 87 -19.35 18.77 -41.22
C GLU A 87 -20.85 18.55 -41.49
N THR A 88 -21.59 18.02 -40.51
CA THR A 88 -23.02 17.71 -40.61
C THR A 88 -23.89 18.85 -40.13
N THR A 89 -23.46 19.56 -39.09
CA THR A 89 -24.24 20.63 -38.44
C THR A 89 -23.71 22.04 -38.72
N GLY A 90 -22.48 22.17 -39.24
CA GLY A 90 -21.79 23.44 -39.43
C GLY A 90 -21.32 24.08 -38.11
N GLU A 91 -21.54 23.43 -36.97
CA GLU A 91 -21.20 23.96 -35.64
C GLU A 91 -19.68 24.01 -35.48
N VAL A 92 -19.17 25.21 -35.16
CA VAL A 92 -17.75 25.47 -34.92
C VAL A 92 -17.50 25.35 -33.41
N ARG A 93 -16.66 24.39 -33.00
CA ARG A 93 -16.27 24.17 -31.60
C ARG A 93 -14.77 24.38 -31.41
N GLU A 94 -14.42 25.16 -30.40
CA GLU A 94 -13.03 25.37 -29.99
C GLU A 94 -12.60 24.34 -28.95
N TYR A 95 -11.37 23.84 -29.09
CA TYR A 95 -10.81 22.86 -28.18
C TYR A 95 -9.40 23.25 -27.76
N ASP A 96 -9.18 23.24 -26.45
CA ASP A 96 -7.86 23.35 -25.83
C ASP A 96 -7.25 21.96 -25.66
N ARG A 97 -6.04 21.77 -26.17
CA ARG A 97 -5.27 20.53 -25.93
C ARG A 97 -3.83 20.83 -25.58
N SER A 98 -3.27 20.06 -24.64
CA SER A 98 -1.85 20.18 -24.34
C SER A 98 -1.03 19.91 -25.59
N LEU A 99 -0.03 20.76 -25.85
CA LEU A 99 0.91 20.62 -26.95
C LEU A 99 1.74 19.35 -26.72
N ARG A 100 1.30 18.26 -27.34
CA ARG A 100 1.97 16.96 -27.27
C ARG A 100 2.99 16.87 -28.39
N ILE A 101 4.25 16.72 -28.01
CA ILE A 101 5.36 16.41 -28.90
C ILE A 101 5.21 14.95 -29.36
N PRO A 102 4.90 14.67 -30.63
CA PRO A 102 4.72 13.31 -31.14
C PRO A 102 6.04 12.50 -31.08
N VAL A 103 5.95 11.19 -30.86
CA VAL A 103 7.11 10.26 -30.83
C VAL A 103 7.54 9.85 -32.25
N ARG A 104 7.43 10.75 -33.23
CA ARG A 104 7.85 10.51 -34.63
C ARG A 104 9.19 11.19 -34.91
N ARG A 105 9.89 10.79 -35.97
CA ARG A 105 11.23 11.32 -36.35
C ARG A 105 11.20 12.79 -36.83
N GLU A 106 10.03 13.30 -37.21
CA GLU A 106 9.81 14.62 -37.83
C GLU A 106 9.82 15.82 -36.85
N TRP A 107 9.99 15.56 -35.55
CA TRP A 107 10.06 16.60 -34.52
C TRP A 107 11.46 16.70 -33.94
N GLN A 108 12.00 17.90 -33.81
CA GLN A 108 13.26 18.19 -33.11
C GLN A 108 13.00 18.95 -31.81
N LEU A 109 13.75 18.62 -30.75
CA LEU A 109 13.71 19.30 -29.46
C LEU A 109 15.15 19.66 -29.08
N ALA A 110 15.41 20.92 -28.79
CA ALA A 110 16.74 21.41 -28.47
C ALA A 110 16.68 22.46 -27.33
N ASN A 111 17.77 22.57 -26.56
CA ASN A 111 18.02 23.64 -25.60
C ASN A 111 16.85 23.90 -24.64
N VAL A 112 16.41 22.89 -23.90
CA VAL A 112 15.33 22.96 -22.91
C VAL A 112 15.95 23.18 -21.52
N GLU A 113 16.63 24.31 -21.38
CA GLU A 113 17.38 24.73 -20.17
C GLU A 113 16.54 25.63 -19.26
N ARG A 114 16.91 25.76 -17.97
CA ARG A 114 16.26 26.71 -17.06
C ARG A 114 16.42 28.12 -17.57
N PHE A 115 15.36 28.87 -17.35
CA PHE A 115 15.34 30.29 -17.59
C PHE A 115 15.27 31.02 -16.25
N TRP A 116 16.21 31.92 -16.00
CA TRP A 116 16.32 32.73 -14.78
C TRP A 116 15.78 34.14 -15.04
N ASP A 117 15.20 34.77 -14.02
CA ASP A 117 14.87 36.18 -14.04
C ASP A 117 16.13 37.07 -14.11
N ALA A 118 15.93 38.38 -14.37
CA ALA A 118 17.04 39.32 -14.53
C ALA A 118 17.82 39.59 -13.22
N GLU A 119 17.19 39.40 -12.05
CA GLU A 119 17.75 39.66 -10.71
C GLU A 119 18.20 38.39 -9.96
N HIS A 120 18.03 37.20 -10.54
CA HIS A 120 18.42 35.85 -10.07
C HIS A 120 17.70 35.29 -8.82
N SER A 121 16.42 35.62 -8.60
CA SER A 121 15.64 35.07 -7.47
C SER A 121 14.65 33.96 -7.86
N HIS A 122 14.17 33.93 -9.10
CA HIS A 122 13.19 32.96 -9.61
C HIS A 122 13.63 32.29 -10.92
N TYR A 123 13.16 31.06 -11.17
CA TYR A 123 13.44 30.35 -12.43
C TYR A 123 12.27 29.50 -12.97
N LEU A 124 12.17 29.45 -14.30
CA LEU A 124 11.32 28.50 -15.03
C LEU A 124 12.13 27.30 -15.50
N GLN A 125 11.75 26.11 -15.07
CA GLN A 125 12.29 24.84 -15.55
C GLN A 125 11.36 24.23 -16.61
N PRO A 126 11.71 24.31 -17.90
CA PRO A 126 10.97 23.63 -18.95
C PRO A 126 11.25 22.11 -18.90
N TYR A 127 10.24 21.32 -19.25
CA TYR A 127 10.36 19.87 -19.33
C TYR A 127 9.29 19.21 -20.21
N VAL A 128 9.53 17.96 -20.58
CA VAL A 128 8.54 17.13 -21.29
C VAL A 128 7.93 16.12 -20.33
N THR A 129 6.61 16.15 -20.22
CA THR A 129 5.85 15.21 -19.38
C THR A 129 5.87 13.79 -19.97
N LYS A 130 5.55 12.77 -19.16
CA LYS A 130 5.43 11.37 -19.63
C LYS A 130 4.37 11.14 -20.71
N LYS A 131 3.45 12.10 -20.91
CA LYS A 131 2.43 12.09 -21.97
C LYS A 131 2.90 12.86 -23.22
N ASN A 132 4.20 13.17 -23.27
CA ASN A 132 4.88 13.98 -24.27
C ASN A 132 4.40 15.44 -24.37
N ALA A 133 3.71 15.96 -23.36
CA ALA A 133 3.32 17.38 -23.35
C ALA A 133 4.48 18.26 -22.86
N LEU A 134 4.70 19.41 -23.50
CA LEU A 134 5.61 20.45 -23.03
C LEU A 134 5.00 21.18 -21.83
N ALA A 135 5.79 21.37 -20.78
CA ALA A 135 5.38 21.97 -19.52
C ALA A 135 6.54 22.73 -18.87
N PHE A 136 6.22 23.56 -17.87
CA PHE A 136 7.18 24.33 -17.10
C PHE A 136 6.92 24.14 -15.60
N LEU A 137 7.96 24.29 -14.78
CA LEU A 137 7.87 24.41 -13.32
C LEU A 137 8.48 25.76 -12.89
N LEU A 138 7.91 26.38 -11.86
CA LEU A 138 8.46 27.59 -11.24
C LEU A 138 9.12 27.18 -9.93
N ASP A 139 10.38 27.59 -9.74
CA ASP A 139 11.19 27.40 -8.52
C ASP A 139 11.18 25.97 -7.97
N ARG A 140 11.06 25.00 -8.88
CA ARG A 140 11.05 23.58 -8.52
C ARG A 140 11.96 22.76 -9.39
N GLU A 141 12.69 21.90 -8.71
CA GLU A 141 13.55 20.90 -9.31
C GLU A 141 12.73 19.81 -10.02
N LEU A 142 13.15 19.46 -11.23
CA LEU A 142 12.46 18.44 -12.00
C LEU A 142 12.81 17.04 -11.49
N SER A 143 11.78 16.22 -11.24
CA SER A 143 12.01 14.81 -10.95
C SER A 143 12.58 14.08 -12.18
N LEU A 144 13.72 13.41 -12.00
CA LEU A 144 14.42 12.61 -13.02
C LEU A 144 13.59 11.50 -13.67
N LYS A 145 12.46 11.12 -13.06
CA LYS A 145 11.50 10.16 -13.63
C LYS A 145 10.90 10.61 -14.97
N HIS A 146 11.09 11.88 -15.37
CA HIS A 146 10.68 12.41 -16.66
C HIS A 146 11.67 12.09 -17.79
N TYR A 147 12.96 11.99 -17.47
CA TYR A 147 14.01 11.75 -18.46
C TYR A 147 14.58 10.34 -18.41
N VAL A 148 14.48 9.62 -17.28
CA VAL A 148 14.90 8.22 -17.19
C VAL A 148 13.68 7.30 -17.25
N ASN A 149 13.59 6.45 -18.26
CA ASN A 149 12.46 5.53 -18.44
C ASN A 149 12.74 4.13 -17.89
N TYR A 150 13.88 3.57 -18.28
CA TYR A 150 14.20 2.17 -18.05
C TYR A 150 15.65 2.04 -17.66
N LYS A 151 15.95 1.22 -16.66
CA LYS A 151 17.30 0.84 -16.26
C LYS A 151 17.28 -0.63 -15.87
N VAL A 152 18.31 -1.39 -16.23
CA VAL A 152 18.44 -2.79 -15.85
C VAL A 152 19.90 -3.21 -15.74
N ILE A 153 20.19 -4.09 -14.79
CA ILE A 153 21.42 -4.89 -14.79
C ILE A 153 21.10 -6.26 -15.39
N ARG A 154 21.73 -6.58 -16.53
CA ARG A 154 21.52 -7.86 -17.23
C ARG A 154 22.37 -8.96 -16.62
N LYS A 155 23.61 -8.66 -16.27
CA LYS A 155 24.58 -9.62 -15.76
C LYS A 155 25.48 -8.92 -14.75
N ILE A 156 25.82 -9.65 -13.69
CA ILE A 156 26.81 -9.25 -12.68
C ILE A 156 27.66 -10.48 -12.37
N LYS A 157 28.97 -10.29 -12.28
CA LYS A 157 29.94 -11.30 -11.90
C LYS A 157 30.84 -10.69 -10.83
N VAL A 158 30.93 -11.37 -9.69
CA VAL A 158 31.76 -10.96 -8.56
C VAL A 158 32.92 -11.93 -8.47
N GLN A 159 34.12 -11.39 -8.32
CA GLN A 159 35.38 -12.10 -8.07
C GLN A 159 36.06 -11.42 -6.88
N GLU A 160 37.10 -12.05 -6.35
CA GLU A 160 37.75 -11.59 -5.13
C GLU A 160 38.45 -10.23 -5.28
N ASP A 161 39.01 -9.93 -6.46
CA ASP A 161 39.70 -8.68 -6.75
C ASP A 161 38.84 -7.67 -7.54
N ARG A 162 37.69 -8.10 -8.10
CA ARG A 162 36.90 -7.28 -9.02
C ARG A 162 35.41 -7.64 -9.09
N VAL A 163 34.60 -6.68 -9.50
CA VAL A 163 33.19 -6.87 -9.84
C VAL A 163 32.89 -6.28 -11.21
N ALA A 164 32.31 -7.10 -12.09
CA ALA A 164 31.92 -6.71 -13.43
C ALA A 164 30.40 -6.79 -13.58
N PHE A 165 29.77 -5.72 -14.05
CA PHE A 165 28.34 -5.70 -14.34
C PHE A 165 28.02 -4.97 -15.64
N GLU A 166 27.02 -5.46 -16.34
CA GLU A 166 26.60 -4.94 -17.64
C GLU A 166 25.07 -4.84 -17.71
N GLY A 167 24.60 -3.87 -18.47
CA GLY A 167 23.19 -3.52 -18.48
C GLY A 167 22.83 -2.52 -19.56
N PHE A 168 21.65 -1.95 -19.41
CA PHE A 168 21.23 -0.82 -20.23
C PHE A 168 20.38 0.15 -19.43
N PHE A 169 20.42 1.42 -19.81
CA PHE A 169 19.48 2.43 -19.37
C PHE A 169 19.00 3.27 -20.55
N ASP A 170 17.80 3.83 -20.39
CA ASP A 170 17.11 4.59 -21.41
C ASP A 170 16.90 6.01 -20.91
N THR A 171 17.33 6.98 -21.72
CA THR A 171 16.93 8.38 -21.59
C THR A 171 15.78 8.68 -22.56
N LEU A 172 14.94 9.64 -22.19
CA LEU A 172 13.78 10.09 -22.97
C LEU A 172 14.06 11.49 -23.52
N PHE A 173 13.63 11.71 -24.76
CA PHE A 173 13.63 12.98 -25.48
C PHE A 173 14.99 13.54 -25.85
N PHE A 174 15.97 13.43 -24.96
CA PHE A 174 17.32 13.96 -25.13
C PHE A 174 18.36 12.84 -25.03
N PRO A 175 19.39 12.85 -25.89
CA PRO A 175 20.53 11.96 -25.73
C PRO A 175 21.42 12.43 -24.56
N LEU A 176 22.28 11.53 -24.10
CA LEU A 176 23.28 11.79 -23.07
C LEU A 176 24.46 12.58 -23.66
N ALA A 177 24.85 13.67 -23.01
CA ALA A 177 26.06 14.43 -23.35
C ALA A 177 27.30 13.76 -22.73
N ASP A 178 27.25 13.51 -21.43
CA ASP A 178 28.26 12.79 -20.66
C ASP A 178 27.60 11.96 -19.56
N CYS A 179 28.32 10.95 -19.09
CA CYS A 179 27.91 10.19 -17.92
C CYS A 179 29.10 9.51 -17.26
N ARG A 180 29.19 9.69 -15.95
CA ARG A 180 30.16 9.05 -15.06
C ARG A 180 29.44 8.17 -14.04
N MET A 181 30.18 7.22 -13.49
CA MET A 181 29.72 6.42 -12.38
C MET A 181 30.27 7.01 -11.08
N ALA A 182 29.44 7.02 -10.03
CA ALA A 182 29.84 7.42 -8.69
C ALA A 182 29.50 6.32 -7.67
N ILE A 183 30.35 6.16 -6.66
CA ILE A 183 30.11 5.38 -5.45
C ILE A 183 30.08 6.36 -4.29
N VAL A 184 28.95 6.43 -3.59
CA VAL A 184 28.69 7.42 -2.55
C VAL A 184 28.43 6.70 -1.23
N GLU A 185 29.16 7.04 -0.18
CA GLU A 185 28.85 6.60 1.18
C GLU A 185 27.58 7.34 1.67
N ARG A 186 26.70 6.69 2.46
CA ARG A 186 25.34 7.19 2.71
C ARG A 186 25.26 8.51 3.49
N SER A 187 26.28 8.90 4.27
CA SER A 187 26.34 10.25 4.85
C SER A 187 26.58 11.33 3.78
N GLY A 188 27.13 10.94 2.62
CA GLY A 188 27.40 11.82 1.48
C GLY A 188 28.77 12.50 1.52
N GLU A 189 29.53 12.37 2.61
CA GLU A 189 30.80 13.07 2.81
C GLU A 189 31.91 12.61 1.86
N LYS A 190 31.92 11.32 1.47
CA LYS A 190 32.97 10.71 0.65
C LYS A 190 32.39 10.07 -0.59
N THR A 191 32.94 10.46 -1.75
CA THR A 191 32.48 9.98 -3.06
C THR A 191 33.65 9.59 -3.95
N TYR A 192 33.61 8.40 -4.53
CA TYR A 192 34.49 7.97 -5.62
C TYR A 192 33.77 8.14 -6.97
N GLN A 193 34.46 8.65 -7.99
CA GLN A 193 33.87 8.83 -9.32
C GLN A 193 34.85 8.46 -10.43
N ARG A 194 34.32 7.91 -11.53
CA ARG A 194 35.09 7.66 -12.75
C ARG A 194 34.21 7.66 -14.00
N SER A 195 34.83 7.92 -15.14
CA SER A 195 34.22 7.71 -16.45
C SER A 195 34.09 6.20 -16.75
N PHE A 196 33.16 5.85 -17.63
CA PHE A 196 32.98 4.47 -18.11
C PHE A 196 32.48 4.47 -19.56
N GLU A 197 32.76 3.39 -20.28
CA GLU A 197 32.31 3.24 -21.66
C GLU A 197 30.85 2.80 -21.75
N TYR A 198 30.10 3.46 -22.63
CA TYR A 198 28.76 3.08 -23.03
C TYR A 198 28.56 3.37 -24.53
N HIS A 199 27.69 2.61 -25.18
CA HIS A 199 27.36 2.84 -26.59
C HIS A 199 25.84 2.89 -26.78
N SER A 200 25.41 3.70 -27.75
CA SER A 200 24.01 3.82 -28.14
C SER A 200 23.53 2.55 -28.85
N VAL A 201 22.35 2.06 -28.46
CA VAL A 201 21.67 0.94 -29.08
C VAL A 201 20.41 1.46 -29.76
N GLU A 202 20.20 1.09 -31.03
CA GLU A 202 19.01 1.49 -31.76
C GLU A 202 17.75 1.00 -31.05
N THR A 203 16.76 1.88 -30.94
CA THR A 203 15.45 1.54 -30.39
C THR A 203 14.37 1.73 -31.44
N LYS A 204 13.27 0.99 -31.31
CA LYS A 204 12.10 1.12 -32.19
C LYS A 204 11.41 2.50 -32.08
N TYR A 205 11.77 3.30 -31.07
CA TYR A 205 11.10 4.56 -30.75
C TYR A 205 12.07 5.74 -30.95
N SER A 206 11.69 6.74 -31.74
CA SER A 206 12.62 7.81 -32.18
C SER A 206 13.18 8.71 -31.07
N ARG A 207 12.58 8.68 -29.87
CA ARG A 207 12.94 9.56 -28.73
C ARG A 207 13.28 8.78 -27.46
N ILE A 208 13.62 7.50 -27.62
CA ILE A 208 14.19 6.67 -26.55
C ILE A 208 15.64 6.37 -26.93
N TYR A 209 16.59 6.93 -26.19
CA TYR A 209 18.01 6.65 -26.39
C TYR A 209 18.44 5.62 -25.37
N ARG A 210 18.76 4.42 -25.87
CA ARG A 210 19.23 3.31 -25.03
C ARG A 210 20.75 3.27 -25.05
N TYR A 211 21.34 3.18 -23.87
CA TYR A 211 22.77 3.05 -23.67
C TYR A 211 23.08 1.70 -23.05
N ALA A 212 23.88 0.89 -23.74
CA ALA A 212 24.44 -0.33 -23.19
C ALA A 212 25.80 -0.03 -22.55
N TYR A 213 26.03 -0.56 -21.36
CA TYR A 213 27.26 -0.35 -20.59
C TYR A 213 27.80 -1.67 -20.07
N LYS A 214 29.13 -1.71 -19.90
CA LYS A 214 29.84 -2.77 -19.19
C LYS A 214 30.90 -2.11 -18.30
N ILE A 215 30.80 -2.34 -17.00
CA ILE A 215 31.62 -1.69 -15.99
C ILE A 215 32.32 -2.77 -15.18
N GLU A 216 33.64 -2.65 -15.04
CA GLU A 216 34.47 -3.49 -14.19
C GLU A 216 35.16 -2.62 -13.14
N LEU A 217 34.93 -2.92 -11.86
CA LEU A 217 35.53 -2.25 -10.72
C LEU A 217 36.51 -3.19 -10.05
N THR A 218 37.74 -2.76 -9.80
CA THR A 218 38.74 -3.55 -9.07
C THR A 218 38.97 -3.01 -7.66
N MET A 219 39.36 -3.87 -6.71
CA MET A 219 39.71 -3.42 -5.36
C MET A 219 40.95 -2.51 -5.37
N ALA A 220 41.89 -2.72 -6.30
CA ALA A 220 43.05 -1.86 -6.45
C ALA A 220 42.65 -0.41 -6.78
N GLU A 221 41.70 -0.22 -7.70
CA GLU A 221 41.15 1.11 -8.05
C GLU A 221 40.40 1.78 -6.90
N LEU A 222 39.74 1.00 -6.04
CA LEU A 222 38.94 1.53 -4.93
C LEU A 222 39.73 1.69 -3.63
N SER A 223 40.96 1.18 -3.56
CA SER A 223 41.76 1.06 -2.32
C SER A 223 41.88 2.37 -1.55
N ASP A 224 42.28 3.45 -2.23
CA ASP A 224 42.49 4.75 -1.56
C ASP A 224 41.18 5.35 -1.05
N TYR A 225 40.10 5.22 -1.83
CA TYR A 225 38.78 5.64 -1.41
C TYR A 225 38.31 4.86 -0.16
N LEU A 226 38.42 3.54 -0.16
CA LEU A 226 38.01 2.69 0.96
C LEU A 226 38.84 2.93 2.22
N LYS A 227 40.13 3.27 2.08
CA LYS A 227 41.01 3.60 3.22
C LYS A 227 40.64 4.89 3.93
N GLN A 228 39.95 5.79 3.24
CA GLN A 228 39.46 7.07 3.78
C GLN A 228 38.12 6.92 4.51
N LEU A 229 37.34 5.88 4.24
CA LEU A 229 36.04 5.66 4.89
C LEU A 229 36.19 5.33 6.38
N ASP A 230 35.12 5.52 7.14
CA ASP A 230 35.05 5.01 8.51
C ASP A 230 35.12 3.47 8.49
N GLN A 231 36.07 2.93 9.26
CA GLN A 231 36.37 1.50 9.33
C GLN A 231 35.93 0.88 10.66
N SER A 232 35.35 1.67 11.55
CA SER A 232 34.76 1.17 12.80
C SER A 232 33.40 0.51 12.58
N ASN A 233 32.70 0.90 11.50
CA ASN A 233 31.32 0.52 11.23
C ASN A 233 31.17 -0.20 9.89
N GLU A 234 30.16 -1.06 9.79
CA GLU A 234 29.69 -1.55 8.49
C GLU A 234 28.99 -0.41 7.75
N LEU A 235 29.45 -0.09 6.54
CA LEU A 235 28.91 1.01 5.73
C LEU A 235 28.16 0.49 4.51
N SER A 236 27.17 1.26 4.04
CA SER A 236 26.52 1.03 2.76
C SER A 236 27.02 2.02 1.73
N LEU A 237 27.57 1.51 0.63
CA LEU A 237 28.09 2.30 -0.48
C LEU A 237 27.12 2.21 -1.67
N ASP A 238 26.61 3.35 -2.08
CA ASP A 238 25.51 3.49 -2.99
C ASP A 238 26.06 3.89 -4.39
N LEU A 239 25.84 3.07 -5.43
CA LEU A 239 26.25 3.36 -6.81
C LEU A 239 25.26 4.20 -7.65
N PHE A 240 25.75 5.24 -8.32
CA PHE A 240 24.97 6.14 -9.17
C PHE A 240 25.57 6.28 -10.57
N PHE A 241 24.71 6.55 -11.55
CA PHE A 241 25.10 7.25 -12.77
C PHE A 241 24.82 8.74 -12.58
N ILE A 242 25.80 9.59 -12.90
CA ILE A 242 25.76 11.05 -12.81
C ILE A 242 26.23 11.60 -14.15
N GLY A 243 25.45 12.44 -14.79
CA GLY A 243 25.82 13.04 -16.09
C GLY A 243 24.86 14.14 -16.50
N HIS A 244 24.89 14.51 -17.77
CA HIS A 244 24.04 15.55 -18.35
C HIS A 244 23.37 15.05 -19.63
N LEU A 245 22.15 15.54 -19.87
CA LEU A 245 21.46 15.31 -21.14
C LEU A 245 21.81 16.45 -22.09
N ALA A 246 22.10 16.14 -23.34
CA ALA A 246 22.40 17.13 -24.35
C ALA A 246 21.18 18.03 -24.60
N GLY A 247 21.38 19.35 -24.53
CA GLY A 247 20.32 20.34 -24.72
C GLY A 247 19.39 20.50 -23.52
N THR A 248 19.84 20.17 -22.30
CA THR A 248 19.18 20.53 -21.04
C THR A 248 20.24 20.84 -19.98
N ASP A 249 19.89 21.61 -18.96
CA ASP A 249 20.74 21.89 -17.80
C ASP A 249 20.41 21.00 -16.58
N ALA A 250 19.42 20.11 -16.70
CA ALA A 250 18.99 19.24 -15.63
C ALA A 250 20.02 18.12 -15.35
N PRO A 251 20.56 17.99 -14.12
CA PRO A 251 21.57 16.99 -13.80
C PRO A 251 20.96 15.58 -13.76
N LEU A 252 21.53 14.63 -14.51
CA LEU A 252 21.08 13.25 -14.55
C LEU A 252 21.73 12.42 -13.44
N LYS A 253 21.10 12.31 -12.25
CA LYS A 253 21.61 11.48 -11.12
C LYS A 253 20.66 10.35 -10.73
N PHE A 254 20.95 9.09 -11.08
CA PHE A 254 20.12 7.96 -10.68
C PHE A 254 20.89 6.74 -10.20
N ARG A 255 20.32 6.03 -9.22
CA ARG A 255 20.89 4.79 -8.66
C ARG A 255 21.03 3.72 -9.75
N ILE A 256 22.14 3.00 -9.81
CA ILE A 256 22.31 1.84 -10.70
C ILE A 256 21.50 0.67 -10.12
N GLY A 257 20.72 -0.07 -10.91
CA GLY A 257 19.82 -1.06 -10.33
C GLY A 257 18.88 -1.80 -11.29
N ASN A 258 17.82 -2.36 -10.72
CA ASN A 258 16.81 -3.19 -11.38
C ASN A 258 17.42 -4.40 -12.09
N PRO A 259 18.09 -5.32 -11.39
CA PRO A 259 18.62 -6.53 -12.00
C PRO A 259 17.49 -7.41 -12.56
N ARG A 260 17.80 -8.20 -13.60
CA ARG A 260 16.94 -9.33 -13.95
C ARG A 260 16.84 -10.26 -12.73
N PHE A 261 15.70 -10.95 -12.58
CA PHE A 261 15.49 -11.83 -11.44
C PHE A 261 16.62 -12.86 -11.27
N ILE A 262 17.01 -13.54 -12.35
CA ILE A 262 18.08 -14.55 -12.29
C ILE A 262 19.40 -13.91 -11.89
N THR A 263 19.70 -12.71 -12.39
CA THR A 263 20.92 -11.96 -12.09
C THR A 263 21.02 -11.63 -10.60
N ASN A 264 19.93 -11.20 -9.97
CA ASN A 264 19.90 -10.99 -8.52
C ASN A 264 19.98 -12.31 -7.74
N TYR A 265 19.21 -13.32 -8.18
CA TYR A 265 19.12 -14.62 -7.52
C TYR A 265 20.48 -15.34 -7.49
N THR A 266 21.22 -15.32 -8.60
CA THR A 266 22.50 -16.03 -8.75
C THR A 266 23.73 -15.19 -8.40
N MET A 267 23.58 -13.92 -8.02
CA MET A 267 24.70 -13.08 -7.61
C MET A 267 25.25 -13.59 -6.27
N LYS A 268 26.54 -13.88 -6.23
CA LYS A 268 27.28 -14.38 -5.06
C LYS A 268 28.75 -14.00 -5.18
N GLY A 269 29.42 -13.92 -4.05
CA GLY A 269 30.82 -13.51 -3.93
C GLY A 269 30.97 -12.15 -3.27
N GLU A 270 32.21 -11.84 -2.96
CA GLU A 270 32.66 -10.67 -2.24
C GLU A 270 34.02 -10.26 -2.82
N LEU A 271 34.34 -8.97 -2.73
CA LEU A 271 35.66 -8.46 -3.05
C LEU A 271 36.43 -8.21 -1.76
N ALA A 272 37.74 -8.38 -1.79
CA ALA A 272 38.58 -8.05 -0.65
C ALA A 272 39.99 -7.64 -1.03
N LEU A 273 40.57 -6.77 -0.20
CA LEU A 273 41.94 -6.30 -0.33
C LEU A 273 42.59 -6.17 1.04
N GLN A 274 43.84 -6.61 1.13
CA GLN A 274 44.62 -6.51 2.35
C GLN A 274 45.17 -5.10 2.52
N ASP A 275 44.93 -4.51 3.69
CA ASP A 275 45.54 -3.25 4.12
C ASP A 275 46.66 -3.56 5.14
N SER A 276 47.85 -3.81 4.61
CA SER A 276 49.02 -4.21 5.41
C SER A 276 49.42 -3.17 6.44
N ALA A 277 49.13 -1.87 6.21
CA ALA A 277 49.49 -0.80 7.12
C ALA A 277 48.68 -0.85 8.43
N ARG A 278 47.38 -1.19 8.34
CA ARG A 278 46.47 -1.29 9.49
C ARG A 278 46.22 -2.74 9.95
N LYS A 279 46.91 -3.72 9.36
CA LYS A 279 46.76 -5.17 9.64
C LYS A 279 45.29 -5.63 9.59
N GLN A 280 44.62 -5.31 8.48
CA GLN A 280 43.20 -5.61 8.28
C GLN A 280 42.90 -5.98 6.82
N TRP A 281 41.69 -6.48 6.58
CA TRP A 281 41.13 -6.68 5.25
C TRP A 281 39.95 -5.74 5.02
N LEU A 282 39.95 -5.07 3.89
CA LEU A 282 38.83 -4.27 3.40
C LEU A 282 37.96 -5.16 2.52
N SER A 283 36.68 -5.30 2.86
CA SER A 283 35.74 -6.16 2.13
C SER A 283 34.59 -5.36 1.53
N LEU A 284 34.19 -5.72 0.31
CA LEU A 284 32.99 -5.20 -0.36
C LEU A 284 32.07 -6.35 -0.78
N VAL A 285 30.83 -6.33 -0.30
CA VAL A 285 29.81 -7.32 -0.68
C VAL A 285 28.70 -6.64 -1.49
N PRO A 286 28.56 -6.94 -2.80
CA PRO A 286 27.47 -6.39 -3.61
C PRO A 286 26.12 -6.95 -3.18
N TYR A 287 25.13 -6.06 -3.06
CA TYR A 287 23.75 -6.42 -2.80
C TYR A 287 22.77 -5.51 -3.56
N PHE A 288 21.52 -5.94 -3.68
CA PHE A 288 20.44 -5.11 -4.22
C PHE A 288 19.48 -4.71 -3.10
N THR A 289 19.26 -3.41 -2.93
CA THR A 289 18.35 -2.84 -1.94
C THR A 289 16.91 -3.36 -2.09
N ILE A 290 16.19 -3.53 -0.98
CA ILE A 290 14.84 -4.12 -0.97
C ILE A 290 13.82 -3.25 -1.73
N LYS A 291 13.72 -1.95 -1.39
CA LYS A 291 12.70 -1.04 -1.97
C LYS A 291 12.96 -0.73 -3.46
N GLY A 292 14.21 -0.42 -3.82
CA GLY A 292 14.56 0.10 -5.14
C GLY A 292 15.25 -0.87 -6.08
N LEU A 293 15.63 -2.07 -5.58
CA LEU A 293 16.49 -3.03 -6.29
C LEU A 293 17.74 -2.35 -6.88
N ASN A 294 18.27 -1.36 -6.17
CA ASN A 294 19.47 -0.62 -6.56
C ASN A 294 20.71 -1.36 -6.05
N LEU A 295 21.72 -1.47 -6.90
CA LEU A 295 23.03 -2.03 -6.58
C LEU A 295 23.74 -1.14 -5.56
N SER A 296 24.24 -1.76 -4.51
CA SER A 296 25.01 -1.16 -3.43
C SER A 296 26.08 -2.14 -2.97
N PHE A 297 27.13 -1.66 -2.32
CA PHE A 297 28.09 -2.50 -1.62
C PHE A 297 27.90 -2.36 -0.12
N THR A 298 28.01 -3.47 0.61
CA THR A 298 28.28 -3.45 2.05
C THR A 298 29.79 -3.42 2.20
N PHE A 299 30.31 -2.38 2.86
CA PHE A 299 31.72 -2.24 3.17
C PHE A 299 31.95 -2.58 4.63
N ASN A 300 32.97 -3.39 4.90
CA ASN A 300 33.40 -3.67 6.26
C ASN A 300 34.93 -3.87 6.30
N ALA A 301 35.54 -3.54 7.43
CA ALA A 301 36.94 -3.81 7.72
C ALA A 301 37.04 -4.97 8.74
N TYR A 302 37.80 -6.00 8.40
CA TYR A 302 38.00 -7.18 9.26
C TYR A 302 39.43 -7.23 9.76
N GLN A 303 39.62 -7.68 11.00
CA GLN A 303 40.96 -8.01 11.49
C GLN A 303 41.62 -9.06 10.60
N GLN A 304 42.95 -9.00 10.50
CA GLN A 304 43.71 -9.82 9.56
C GLN A 304 43.46 -11.32 9.73
N ASP A 305 43.42 -11.79 10.97
CA ASP A 305 43.15 -13.18 11.36
C ASP A 305 41.72 -13.62 11.06
N ALA A 306 40.73 -12.76 11.32
CA ALA A 306 39.32 -13.05 11.08
C ALA A 306 39.02 -13.33 9.59
N TYR A 307 39.48 -12.43 8.70
CA TYR A 307 39.28 -12.64 7.26
C TYR A 307 40.17 -13.76 6.71
N ALA A 308 41.37 -13.95 7.26
CA ALA A 308 42.22 -15.08 6.90
C ALA A 308 41.55 -16.42 7.25
N TYR A 309 40.89 -16.52 8.40
CA TYR A 309 40.10 -17.69 8.79
C TYR A 309 38.98 -17.97 7.78
N PHE A 310 38.20 -16.93 7.43
CA PHE A 310 37.15 -17.03 6.41
C PHE A 310 37.68 -17.57 5.07
N ARG A 311 38.79 -17.02 4.57
CA ARG A 311 39.41 -17.47 3.30
C ARG A 311 39.97 -18.89 3.39
N ALA A 312 40.60 -19.27 4.49
CA ALA A 312 41.17 -20.61 4.67
C ALA A 312 40.10 -21.71 4.64
N HIS A 313 38.87 -21.40 5.07
CA HIS A 313 37.78 -22.35 5.20
C HIS A 313 36.72 -22.27 4.09
N GLN A 314 36.90 -21.41 3.08
CA GLN A 314 35.92 -21.18 2.00
C GLN A 314 35.47 -22.45 1.25
N HIS A 315 36.32 -23.48 1.22
CA HIS A 315 36.03 -24.79 0.60
C HIS A 315 35.80 -25.93 1.60
N HIS A 316 35.90 -25.64 2.91
CA HIS A 316 35.90 -26.64 3.99
C HIS A 316 34.85 -26.36 5.08
N TRP A 317 33.85 -25.49 4.84
CA TRP A 317 32.79 -25.18 5.81
C TRP A 317 32.03 -26.41 6.33
N ARG A 318 31.92 -27.47 5.53
CA ARG A 318 31.33 -28.74 5.97
C ARG A 318 32.15 -29.42 7.08
N ALA A 319 33.47 -29.30 7.06
CA ALA A 319 34.33 -29.83 8.11
C ALA A 319 34.18 -29.01 9.40
N VAL A 320 34.11 -27.68 9.28
CA VAL A 320 33.85 -26.77 10.41
C VAL A 320 32.51 -27.09 11.09
N ALA A 321 31.44 -27.29 10.31
CA ALA A 321 30.14 -27.69 10.86
C ALA A 321 30.19 -29.04 11.59
N LYS A 322 30.94 -30.02 11.07
CA LYS A 322 31.08 -31.34 11.69
C LYS A 322 31.81 -31.33 13.03
N GLN A 323 32.68 -30.35 13.29
CA GLN A 323 33.40 -30.22 14.56
C GLN A 323 32.45 -29.96 15.75
N ALA A 324 31.22 -29.52 15.48
CA ALA A 324 30.22 -29.22 16.50
C ALA A 324 28.90 -29.98 16.28
N ALA A 325 28.93 -31.12 15.58
CA ALA A 325 27.71 -31.86 15.23
C ALA A 325 26.90 -32.31 16.46
N ASP A 326 27.57 -32.61 17.58
CA ASP A 326 26.95 -33.07 18.83
C ASP A 326 26.74 -31.94 19.86
N ARG A 327 27.02 -30.68 19.48
CA ARG A 327 26.92 -29.51 20.36
C ARG A 327 25.64 -28.73 20.08
N ASP A 328 25.01 -28.20 21.14
CA ASP A 328 23.80 -27.38 21.00
C ASP A 328 24.15 -25.88 21.01
N ILE A 329 24.76 -25.40 19.91
CA ILE A 329 25.24 -24.02 19.77
C ILE A 329 24.14 -23.10 19.25
N TRP A 330 23.88 -22.01 19.98
CA TRP A 330 22.89 -20.99 19.65
C TRP A 330 23.57 -19.64 19.49
N ILE A 331 23.31 -18.97 18.37
CA ILE A 331 23.73 -17.58 18.15
C ILE A 331 22.55 -16.67 18.45
N ILE A 332 22.73 -15.74 19.38
CA ILE A 332 21.73 -14.76 19.78
C ILE A 332 22.25 -13.36 19.48
N GLY A 333 21.37 -12.45 19.06
CA GLY A 333 21.71 -11.03 19.01
C GLY A 333 20.62 -10.15 18.44
N GLU A 334 20.97 -8.88 18.24
CA GLU A 334 20.05 -7.85 17.75
C GLU A 334 20.64 -7.15 16.52
N ARG A 335 20.93 -5.85 16.62
CA ARG A 335 21.91 -5.21 15.74
C ARG A 335 23.29 -5.40 16.34
N SER A 336 24.33 -5.34 15.52
CA SER A 336 25.71 -5.57 15.95
C SER A 336 26.19 -4.65 17.09
N TYR A 337 25.50 -3.55 17.38
CA TYR A 337 25.81 -2.64 18.47
C TYR A 337 24.78 -2.62 19.62
N LYS A 338 23.74 -3.48 19.60
CA LYS A 338 22.62 -3.46 20.56
C LYS A 338 22.53 -4.73 21.42
N ALA A 339 22.16 -4.54 22.68
CA ALA A 339 21.89 -5.60 23.66
C ALA A 339 20.94 -5.12 24.77
N GLN A 340 19.68 -4.85 24.41
CA GLN A 340 18.66 -4.37 25.36
C GLN A 340 17.24 -4.91 25.11
N ASP A 341 16.97 -5.49 23.94
CA ASP A 341 15.64 -5.92 23.49
C ASP A 341 15.44 -7.44 23.71
N ASN A 342 14.49 -8.05 22.99
CA ASN A 342 14.16 -9.47 23.08
C ASN A 342 15.38 -10.41 22.90
N GLY A 343 16.37 -10.02 22.11
CA GLY A 343 17.59 -10.81 21.91
C GLY A 343 18.41 -10.91 23.19
N PHE A 344 18.66 -9.77 23.84
CA PHE A 344 19.34 -9.73 25.14
C PHE A 344 18.56 -10.51 26.21
N ARG A 345 17.24 -10.28 26.32
CA ARG A 345 16.40 -10.92 27.35
C ARG A 345 16.37 -12.44 27.20
N PHE A 346 16.26 -12.93 25.96
CA PHE A 346 16.29 -14.36 25.68
C PHE A 346 17.68 -14.98 25.91
N PHE A 347 18.76 -14.28 25.54
CA PHE A 347 20.12 -14.74 25.83
C PHE A 347 20.36 -14.87 27.34
N LYS A 348 19.98 -13.86 28.12
CA LYS A 348 20.08 -13.88 29.58
C LYS A 348 19.33 -15.09 30.16
N TYR A 349 18.09 -15.31 29.73
CA TYR A 349 17.31 -16.48 30.12
C TYR A 349 18.04 -17.80 29.81
N LEU A 350 18.61 -17.97 28.61
CA LEU A 350 19.37 -19.17 28.26
C LEU A 350 20.57 -19.36 29.17
N ARG A 351 21.35 -18.29 29.43
CA ARG A 351 22.55 -18.38 30.29
C ARG A 351 22.22 -18.71 31.75
N GLU A 352 21.07 -18.24 32.24
CA GLU A 352 20.66 -18.41 33.64
C GLU A 352 19.86 -19.70 33.89
N GLN A 353 18.96 -20.08 32.96
CA GLN A 353 18.01 -21.19 33.14
C GLN A 353 18.34 -22.43 32.31
N HIS A 354 19.13 -22.29 31.23
CA HIS A 354 19.54 -23.38 30.34
C HIS A 354 21.06 -23.40 30.10
N PRO A 355 21.88 -23.54 31.16
CA PRO A 355 23.34 -23.53 31.03
C PRO A 355 23.90 -24.68 30.18
N GLU A 356 23.11 -25.73 29.94
CA GLU A 356 23.42 -26.82 29.01
C GLU A 356 23.43 -26.38 27.54
N VAL A 357 22.77 -25.28 27.21
CA VAL A 357 22.76 -24.70 25.87
C VAL A 357 23.99 -23.81 25.71
N GLU A 358 24.77 -24.06 24.66
CA GLU A 358 25.93 -23.25 24.30
C GLU A 358 25.47 -21.97 23.57
N ALA A 359 24.81 -21.09 24.31
CA ALA A 359 24.33 -19.80 23.82
C ALA A 359 25.46 -18.77 23.77
N TYR A 360 25.61 -18.09 22.63
CA TYR A 360 26.56 -17.01 22.41
C TYR A 360 25.86 -15.73 21.97
N TYR A 361 26.27 -14.58 22.51
CA TYR A 361 25.76 -13.28 22.10
C TYR A 361 26.74 -12.59 21.15
N VAL A 362 26.26 -12.19 19.97
CA VAL A 362 27.08 -11.48 18.97
C VAL A 362 26.93 -9.99 19.14
N ILE A 363 28.03 -9.30 19.44
CA ILE A 363 28.07 -7.84 19.56
C ILE A 363 29.46 -7.31 19.18
N ARG A 364 29.51 -6.07 18.72
CA ARG A 364 30.76 -5.38 18.46
C ARG A 364 31.52 -5.10 19.75
N ARG A 365 32.85 -5.08 19.63
CA ARG A 365 33.76 -4.82 20.73
C ARG A 365 33.66 -3.41 21.31
N ASP A 366 33.32 -2.43 20.48
CA ASP A 366 33.20 -1.01 20.82
C ASP A 366 31.76 -0.56 21.17
N SER A 367 30.81 -1.50 21.25
CA SER A 367 29.44 -1.15 21.67
C SER A 367 29.38 -0.77 23.15
N ILE A 368 28.74 0.35 23.46
CA ILE A 368 28.44 0.79 24.83
C ILE A 368 27.53 -0.22 25.56
N GLU A 369 26.64 -0.90 24.83
CA GLU A 369 25.68 -1.88 25.39
C GLU A 369 26.33 -3.25 25.66
N ARG A 370 27.61 -3.45 25.28
CA ARG A 370 28.36 -4.68 25.56
C ARG A 370 28.45 -5.01 27.06
N LYS A 371 28.47 -3.98 27.91
CA LYS A 371 28.41 -4.10 29.37
C LYS A 371 27.21 -4.93 29.88
N ASN A 372 26.14 -5.03 29.09
CA ASN A 372 24.94 -5.79 29.46
C ASN A 372 25.14 -7.31 29.32
N VAL A 373 26.00 -7.75 28.39
CA VAL A 373 26.17 -9.18 28.05
C VAL A 373 27.48 -9.77 28.56
N GLU A 374 28.53 -8.96 28.73
CA GLU A 374 29.83 -9.42 29.26
C GLU A 374 29.74 -10.21 30.58
N PRO A 375 28.94 -9.78 31.58
CA PRO A 375 28.81 -10.52 32.83
C PRO A 375 28.21 -11.93 32.69
N LEU A 376 27.52 -12.22 31.58
CA LEU A 376 26.86 -13.51 31.32
C LEU A 376 27.78 -14.53 30.62
N GLY A 377 28.97 -14.10 30.19
CA GLY A 377 29.92 -14.90 29.40
C GLY A 377 29.46 -15.17 27.97
N ASN A 378 30.22 -15.97 27.20
CA ASN A 378 29.91 -16.37 25.82
C ASN A 378 29.57 -15.19 24.88
N VAL A 379 30.37 -14.13 24.92
CA VAL A 379 30.21 -12.96 24.04
C VAL A 379 31.19 -13.08 22.87
N ILE A 380 30.68 -13.05 21.65
CA ILE A 380 31.46 -13.13 20.41
C ILE A 380 31.58 -11.75 19.79
N ASP A 381 32.82 -11.37 19.45
CA ASP A 381 33.09 -10.13 18.72
C ASP A 381 32.57 -10.22 17.29
N PHE A 382 31.68 -9.31 16.91
CA PHE A 382 31.12 -9.23 15.58
C PHE A 382 32.23 -9.14 14.51
N GLY A 383 32.30 -10.16 13.66
CA GLY A 383 33.22 -10.22 12.51
C GLY A 383 34.58 -10.85 12.84
N SER A 384 34.76 -11.40 14.05
CA SER A 384 35.95 -12.16 14.45
C SER A 384 36.03 -13.55 13.79
N ALA A 385 37.20 -14.20 13.86
CA ALA A 385 37.37 -15.59 13.39
C ALA A 385 36.39 -16.55 14.08
N GLU A 386 36.20 -16.39 15.40
CA GLU A 386 35.24 -17.15 16.18
C GLU A 386 33.80 -16.94 15.67
N HIS A 387 33.44 -15.71 15.29
CA HIS A 387 32.12 -15.44 14.71
C HIS A 387 31.89 -16.22 13.40
N PHE A 388 32.89 -16.28 12.52
CA PHE A 388 32.85 -17.10 11.29
C PHE A 388 32.68 -18.59 11.57
N GLU A 389 33.35 -19.10 12.59
CA GLU A 389 33.25 -20.50 13.00
C GLU A 389 31.87 -20.81 13.59
N LYS A 390 31.46 -20.06 14.61
CA LYS A 390 30.29 -20.38 15.44
C LYS A 390 28.97 -20.27 14.69
N VAL A 391 28.85 -19.35 13.74
CA VAL A 391 27.64 -19.25 12.89
C VAL A 391 27.48 -20.48 11.99
N ILE A 392 28.56 -21.11 11.54
CA ILE A 392 28.51 -22.36 10.74
C ILE A 392 28.20 -23.57 11.62
N GLN A 393 28.69 -23.56 12.86
CA GLN A 393 28.45 -24.60 13.86
C GLN A 393 27.06 -24.51 14.51
N ALA A 394 26.38 -23.37 14.40
CA ALA A 394 25.13 -23.10 15.09
C ALA A 394 23.99 -24.01 14.62
N LYS A 395 23.17 -24.45 15.59
CA LYS A 395 21.89 -25.11 15.34
C LYS A 395 20.76 -24.11 15.18
N TYR A 396 20.83 -23.00 15.94
CA TYR A 396 19.85 -21.91 15.90
C TYR A 396 20.54 -20.54 15.83
N ILE A 397 19.94 -19.64 15.06
CA ILE A 397 20.29 -18.21 15.02
C ILE A 397 19.03 -17.44 15.39
N CYS A 398 19.00 -16.81 16.56
CA CYS A 398 17.85 -16.10 17.09
C CYS A 398 18.12 -14.60 17.11
N GLY A 399 17.29 -13.82 16.42
CA GLY A 399 17.47 -12.38 16.33
C GLY A 399 16.19 -11.58 16.28
N THR A 400 16.29 -10.30 16.67
CA THR A 400 15.16 -9.34 16.66
C THR A 400 15.00 -8.61 15.33
N HIS A 401 15.98 -8.74 14.45
CA HIS A 401 16.05 -8.12 13.12
C HIS A 401 16.29 -9.18 12.05
N HIS A 402 16.62 -8.77 10.82
CA HIS A 402 17.03 -9.69 9.76
C HIS A 402 18.20 -10.59 10.22
N PRO A 403 18.17 -11.91 9.97
CA PRO A 403 19.25 -12.82 10.37
C PRO A 403 20.65 -12.38 9.93
N ASP A 404 20.76 -11.74 8.76
CA ASP A 404 22.00 -11.15 8.24
C ASP A 404 22.72 -10.18 9.19
N PHE A 405 22.03 -9.56 10.15
CA PHE A 405 22.69 -8.73 11.18
C PHE A 405 23.52 -9.55 12.17
N LEU A 406 23.31 -10.87 12.22
CA LEU A 406 24.03 -11.83 13.06
C LEU A 406 25.01 -12.68 12.27
N TYR A 407 25.24 -12.38 11.00
CA TYR A 407 26.29 -13.03 10.23
C TYR A 407 27.56 -12.18 10.27
N PRO A 408 28.75 -12.80 10.30
CA PRO A 408 30.01 -12.08 10.23
C PRO A 408 30.18 -11.35 8.89
N ILE A 409 29.63 -11.90 7.81
CA ILE A 409 29.64 -11.31 6.47
C ILE A 409 28.32 -11.60 5.77
N ARG A 410 27.80 -10.61 5.03
CA ARG A 410 26.53 -10.71 4.28
C ARG A 410 26.68 -11.30 2.88
N SER A 411 27.70 -12.12 2.64
CA SER A 411 27.95 -12.74 1.33
C SER A 411 27.16 -14.03 1.18
N LYS A 412 26.47 -14.18 0.05
CA LYS A 412 25.77 -15.45 -0.28
C LYS A 412 26.72 -16.64 -0.40
N SER A 413 28.02 -16.41 -0.64
CA SER A 413 29.05 -17.46 -0.69
C SER A 413 29.20 -18.15 0.68
N TYR A 414 29.09 -17.37 1.75
CA TYR A 414 29.10 -17.83 3.14
C TYR A 414 27.71 -18.31 3.58
N GLU A 415 26.67 -17.51 3.34
CA GLU A 415 25.30 -17.76 3.79
C GLU A 415 24.75 -19.14 3.37
N GLN A 416 25.09 -19.61 2.17
CA GLN A 416 24.64 -20.93 1.67
C GLN A 416 25.14 -22.12 2.51
N HIS A 417 26.15 -21.91 3.36
CA HIS A 417 26.70 -22.93 4.27
C HIS A 417 26.08 -22.85 5.68
N ILE A 418 25.25 -21.84 5.96
CA ILE A 418 24.54 -21.70 7.23
C ILE A 418 23.32 -22.62 7.20
N HIS A 419 23.37 -23.68 8.00
CA HIS A 419 22.29 -24.66 8.14
C HIS A 419 21.42 -24.47 9.38
N ALA A 420 21.80 -23.52 10.25
CA ALA A 420 21.06 -23.16 11.45
C ALA A 420 19.62 -22.74 11.12
N LYS A 421 18.67 -23.11 11.99
CA LYS A 421 17.29 -22.62 11.93
C LYS A 421 17.25 -21.17 12.40
N ARG A 422 16.60 -20.31 11.62
CA ARG A 422 16.54 -18.86 11.87
C ARG A 422 15.27 -18.52 12.64
N ILE A 423 15.42 -18.02 13.85
CA ILE A 423 14.30 -17.67 14.74
C ILE A 423 14.17 -16.15 14.81
N PHE A 424 12.99 -15.63 14.46
CA PHE A 424 12.69 -14.22 14.58
C PHE A 424 12.00 -13.92 15.89
N LEU A 425 12.73 -13.30 16.81
CA LEU A 425 12.23 -12.89 18.14
C LEU A 425 11.42 -11.60 18.10
N GLN A 426 11.38 -10.91 16.94
CA GLN A 426 10.88 -9.55 16.74
C GLN A 426 11.56 -8.48 17.60
N HIS A 427 11.34 -7.21 17.24
CA HIS A 427 11.73 -6.05 18.05
C HIS A 427 10.52 -5.38 18.74
N GLY A 428 9.30 -5.87 18.52
CA GLY A 428 8.09 -5.29 19.10
C GLY A 428 6.85 -5.63 18.30
N VAL A 429 5.69 -5.41 18.93
CA VAL A 429 4.37 -5.72 18.36
C VAL A 429 4.18 -4.98 17.06
N PHE A 430 3.83 -5.70 16.00
CA PHE A 430 3.69 -5.13 14.66
C PHE A 430 2.22 -5.06 14.22
N GLY A 431 1.91 -4.09 13.37
CA GLY A 431 0.56 -3.92 12.81
C GLY A 431 0.29 -2.50 12.30
N THR A 432 0.89 -1.50 12.95
CA THR A 432 0.66 -0.07 12.66
C THR A 432 1.15 0.35 11.28
N LYS A 433 2.23 -0.25 10.78
CA LYS A 433 2.75 -0.09 9.41
C LYS A 433 2.59 -1.36 8.61
N ASN A 434 2.50 -1.22 7.29
CA ASN A 434 2.61 -2.36 6.39
C ASN A 434 4.06 -2.85 6.29
N ILE A 435 4.36 -3.99 6.89
CA ILE A 435 5.71 -4.58 6.92
C ILE A 435 5.89 -5.72 5.90
N ALA A 436 4.85 -6.05 5.11
CA ALA A 436 4.95 -7.08 4.07
C ALA A 436 6.10 -6.86 3.07
N PRO A 437 6.46 -5.62 2.67
CA PRO A 437 7.63 -5.40 1.83
C PRO A 437 8.97 -5.77 2.47
N PHE A 438 9.05 -5.88 3.80
CA PHE A 438 10.29 -6.14 4.54
C PHE A 438 10.34 -7.57 5.09
N TYR A 439 9.25 -8.02 5.71
CA TYR A 439 9.16 -9.32 6.38
C TYR A 439 8.35 -10.36 5.60
N GLY A 440 7.87 -10.04 4.39
CA GLY A 440 7.11 -10.98 3.57
C GLY A 440 7.98 -12.10 3.00
N LYS A 441 7.56 -13.36 3.19
CA LYS A 441 8.23 -14.58 2.73
C LYS A 441 8.46 -14.63 1.22
N SER A 442 7.65 -13.91 0.44
CA SER A 442 7.70 -13.88 -1.04
C SER A 442 8.56 -12.72 -1.61
N VAL A 443 9.20 -11.93 -0.76
CA VAL A 443 10.01 -10.78 -1.18
C VAL A 443 11.38 -11.26 -1.70
N VAL A 444 11.85 -10.65 -2.79
CA VAL A 444 13.17 -10.94 -3.38
C VAL A 444 14.22 -10.24 -2.54
N ASN A 445 15.26 -10.96 -2.11
CA ASN A 445 16.19 -10.52 -1.04
C ASN A 445 15.44 -10.24 0.27
N GLY A 446 14.33 -10.97 0.48
CA GLY A 446 13.44 -10.82 1.61
C GLY A 446 13.91 -11.57 2.84
N PHE A 447 13.26 -11.25 3.93
CA PHE A 447 13.45 -11.83 5.25
C PHE A 447 12.97 -13.29 5.29
N TYR A 448 13.90 -14.23 5.48
CA TYR A 448 13.57 -15.65 5.70
C TYR A 448 13.80 -16.02 7.17
N THR A 449 12.76 -16.58 7.78
CA THR A 449 12.81 -17.17 9.13
C THR A 449 12.10 -18.52 9.11
N ASP A 450 12.59 -19.45 9.93
CA ASP A 450 11.99 -20.77 10.13
C ASP A 450 10.89 -20.73 11.20
N LEU A 451 10.99 -19.81 12.17
CA LEU A 451 9.98 -19.58 13.19
C LEU A 451 9.85 -18.10 13.51
N PHE A 452 8.63 -17.60 13.35
CA PHE A 452 8.22 -16.23 13.63
C PHE A 452 7.53 -16.19 15.00
N ILE A 453 8.19 -15.59 16.00
CA ILE A 453 7.59 -15.40 17.33
C ILE A 453 6.60 -14.24 17.28
N THR A 454 5.45 -14.35 17.94
CA THR A 454 4.41 -13.31 18.01
C THR A 454 3.84 -13.18 19.43
N SER A 455 3.34 -11.99 19.76
CA SER A 455 2.72 -11.71 21.06
C SER A 455 1.24 -12.13 21.14
N SER A 456 0.56 -12.25 20.01
CA SER A 456 -0.88 -12.53 19.96
C SER A 456 -1.34 -13.31 18.73
N GLN A 457 -2.56 -13.85 18.81
CA GLN A 457 -3.24 -14.48 17.67
C GLN A 457 -3.47 -13.48 16.53
N LYS A 458 -3.68 -12.20 16.84
CA LYS A 458 -3.86 -11.15 15.84
C LYS A 458 -2.59 -10.94 15.01
N GLU A 459 -1.42 -10.86 15.65
CA GLU A 459 -0.15 -10.81 14.92
C GLU A 459 0.11 -12.08 14.11
N LYS A 460 -0.18 -13.25 14.69
CA LYS A 460 -0.07 -14.52 13.96
C LYS A 460 -0.92 -14.52 12.68
N GLN A 461 -2.15 -14.00 12.74
CA GLN A 461 -3.00 -13.85 11.56
C GLN A 461 -2.35 -12.96 10.49
N ILE A 462 -1.77 -11.82 10.88
CA ILE A 462 -1.09 -10.91 9.96
C ILE A 462 0.15 -11.58 9.34
N ALA A 463 0.96 -12.29 10.13
CA ALA A 463 2.12 -13.04 9.63
C ALA A 463 1.71 -14.10 8.59
N VAL A 464 0.61 -14.81 8.83
CA VAL A 464 0.12 -15.83 7.91
C VAL A 464 -0.47 -15.24 6.64
N SER A 465 -1.33 -14.20 6.71
CA SER A 465 -1.96 -13.67 5.50
C SER A 465 -1.15 -12.69 4.70
N ASP A 466 -0.54 -11.74 5.40
CA ASP A 466 0.02 -10.55 4.79
C ASP A 466 1.49 -10.79 4.47
N LEU A 467 2.20 -11.49 5.35
CA LEU A 467 3.61 -11.84 5.16
C LEU A 467 3.78 -13.20 4.46
N GLY A 468 2.78 -14.08 4.52
CA GLY A 468 2.74 -15.34 3.77
C GLY A 468 3.49 -16.50 4.43
N TYR A 469 3.62 -16.48 5.77
CA TYR A 469 4.10 -17.63 6.55
C TYR A 469 3.01 -18.70 6.68
N ASP A 470 3.43 -19.96 6.85
CA ASP A 470 2.51 -21.03 7.19
C ASP A 470 2.20 -20.99 8.69
N ASP A 471 1.01 -21.46 9.11
CA ASP A 471 0.58 -21.41 10.51
C ASP A 471 1.58 -22.03 11.51
N LYS A 472 2.21 -23.13 11.09
CA LYS A 472 3.23 -23.84 11.87
C LYS A 472 4.59 -23.14 11.97
N GLU A 473 4.80 -22.12 11.13
CA GLU A 473 6.01 -21.28 11.14
C GLU A 473 5.83 -20.06 12.04
N VAL A 474 4.68 -19.92 12.72
CA VAL A 474 4.37 -18.78 13.58
C VAL A 474 3.89 -19.26 14.95
N ALA A 475 4.60 -18.86 16.00
CA ALA A 475 4.27 -19.21 17.38
C ALA A 475 3.77 -17.99 18.15
N VAL A 476 2.69 -18.17 18.90
CA VAL A 476 2.17 -17.16 19.84
C VAL A 476 2.73 -17.50 21.21
N THR A 477 3.72 -16.73 21.67
CA THR A 477 4.45 -17.01 22.91
C THR A 477 4.53 -15.82 23.85
N GLY A 478 4.20 -14.61 23.38
CA GLY A 478 4.72 -13.38 23.99
C GLY A 478 6.14 -13.08 23.50
N LEU A 479 6.61 -11.85 23.72
CA LEU A 479 7.97 -11.45 23.38
C LEU A 479 8.87 -11.65 24.60
N ALA A 480 10.15 -12.00 24.39
CA ALA A 480 11.07 -12.30 25.50
C ALA A 480 11.20 -11.17 26.54
N ARG A 481 11.08 -9.91 26.12
CA ARG A 481 11.11 -8.76 27.04
C ARG A 481 9.88 -8.65 27.94
N PHE A 482 8.78 -9.34 27.63
CA PHE A 482 7.57 -9.30 28.45
C PHE A 482 7.78 -9.90 29.83
N ASP A 483 8.72 -10.83 29.98
CA ASP A 483 9.07 -11.38 31.29
C ASP A 483 9.62 -10.29 32.21
N SER A 484 10.35 -9.32 31.64
CA SER A 484 10.78 -8.12 32.35
C SER A 484 9.65 -7.11 32.49
N LEU A 485 8.80 -6.93 31.47
CA LEU A 485 7.68 -5.97 31.48
C LEU A 485 6.70 -6.25 32.62
N PHE A 486 6.28 -7.50 32.79
CA PHE A 486 5.28 -7.91 33.78
C PHE A 486 5.86 -8.20 35.17
N LYS A 487 7.17 -8.12 35.33
CA LYS A 487 7.81 -8.24 36.63
C LYS A 487 7.50 -7.01 37.48
N ASN A 488 6.86 -7.20 38.62
CA ASN A 488 6.53 -6.14 39.57
C ASN A 488 7.74 -5.80 40.46
N ASP A 489 8.79 -5.21 39.88
CA ASP A 489 10.06 -4.88 40.55
C ASP A 489 10.41 -3.39 40.51
N LEU A 490 9.57 -2.55 39.90
CA LEU A 490 9.76 -1.09 39.84
C LEU A 490 8.48 -0.37 40.28
N PRO A 491 8.59 0.67 41.13
CA PRO A 491 7.45 1.50 41.50
C PRO A 491 7.01 2.38 40.31
N VAL A 492 5.71 2.62 40.21
CA VAL A 492 5.14 3.56 39.23
C VAL A 492 5.32 4.98 39.76
N LYS A 493 5.95 5.84 38.95
CA LYS A 493 6.11 7.27 39.17
C LYS A 493 4.95 8.03 38.54
N ARG A 494 4.61 9.20 39.09
CA ARG A 494 3.74 10.19 38.44
C ARG A 494 4.53 10.81 37.27
N GLN A 495 4.60 10.08 36.16
CA GLN A 495 5.44 10.43 35.03
C GLN A 495 4.68 10.25 33.71
N LEU A 496 4.76 11.26 32.84
CA LEU A 496 4.30 11.25 31.45
C LEU A 496 5.50 11.02 30.53
N LEU A 497 5.51 9.88 29.85
CA LEU A 497 6.54 9.55 28.85
C LEU A 497 6.10 9.99 27.46
N ILE A 498 6.83 10.93 26.88
CA ILE A 498 6.68 11.38 25.50
C ILE A 498 7.74 10.70 24.64
N ILE A 499 7.33 9.85 23.68
CA ILE A 499 8.24 9.08 22.84
C ILE A 499 7.81 9.07 21.35
N PRO A 500 8.31 10.00 20.53
CA PRO A 500 7.92 10.12 19.12
C PRO A 500 8.64 9.12 18.19
N THR A 501 8.01 8.76 17.08
CA THR A 501 8.62 7.90 16.05
C THR A 501 9.39 8.71 15.00
N TRP A 502 10.54 8.22 14.50
CA TRP A 502 11.28 8.96 13.46
C TRP A 502 10.59 8.95 12.08
N ARG A 503 10.83 10.02 11.29
CA ARG A 503 10.33 10.23 9.94
C ARG A 503 11.42 9.96 8.90
N ASP A 504 11.23 8.95 8.05
CA ASP A 504 12.26 8.50 7.10
C ASP A 504 12.52 9.46 5.93
N TRP A 505 11.66 10.47 5.76
CA TRP A 505 11.86 11.56 4.80
C TRP A 505 12.64 12.75 5.35
N ILE A 506 12.95 12.77 6.66
CA ILE A 506 13.88 13.74 7.23
C ILE A 506 15.28 13.17 7.05
N THR A 507 16.06 13.77 6.17
CA THR A 507 17.36 13.24 5.74
C THR A 507 18.54 14.15 6.03
N ASN A 508 18.30 15.40 6.41
CA ASN A 508 19.32 16.39 6.75
C ASN A 508 18.71 17.52 7.60
N ASP A 509 19.56 18.43 8.03
CA ASP A 509 19.24 19.51 8.97
C ASP A 509 18.28 20.53 8.37
N GLU A 510 18.50 20.94 7.11
CA GLU A 510 17.61 21.89 6.42
C GLU A 510 16.16 21.36 6.33
N ILE A 511 15.99 20.07 6.00
CA ILE A 511 14.67 19.44 5.95
C ILE A 511 14.08 19.34 7.36
N PHE A 512 14.90 19.08 8.38
CA PHE A 512 14.44 18.99 9.77
C PHE A 512 13.95 20.35 10.30
N GLU A 513 14.72 21.42 10.09
CA GLU A 513 14.39 22.80 10.50
C GLU A 513 13.04 23.26 9.93
N LYS A 514 12.79 22.97 8.65
CA LYS A 514 11.55 23.33 7.95
C LYS A 514 10.42 22.30 8.12
N SER A 515 10.61 21.26 8.95
CA SER A 515 9.66 20.16 9.05
C SER A 515 8.47 20.48 9.97
N GLU A 516 7.27 20.06 9.53
CA GLU A 516 6.09 20.00 10.40
C GLU A 516 6.38 19.19 11.68
N TYR A 517 7.21 18.13 11.59
CA TYR A 517 7.60 17.32 12.73
C TYR A 517 8.24 18.13 13.85
N LEU A 518 9.24 18.96 13.53
CA LEU A 518 9.88 19.83 14.51
C LEU A 518 8.89 20.86 15.06
N ALA A 519 8.11 21.50 14.18
CA ALA A 519 7.13 22.51 14.57
C ALA A 519 6.14 21.97 15.60
N ARG A 520 5.51 20.81 15.34
CA ARG A 520 4.49 20.21 16.21
C ARG A 520 5.02 19.78 17.57
N TYR A 521 6.20 19.17 17.63
CA TYR A 521 6.77 18.75 18.92
C TYR A 521 7.31 19.94 19.72
N ARG A 522 7.82 21.00 19.07
CA ARG A 522 8.12 22.26 19.77
C ARG A 522 6.85 22.92 20.30
N GLU A 523 5.80 22.98 19.50
CA GLU A 523 4.50 23.51 19.92
C GLU A 523 4.01 22.80 21.18
N LEU A 524 4.00 21.46 21.19
CA LEU A 524 3.62 20.65 22.34
C LEU A 524 4.50 20.88 23.59
N LEU A 525 5.82 20.84 23.44
CA LEU A 525 6.74 20.86 24.58
C LEU A 525 6.86 22.23 25.23
N PHE A 526 6.60 23.32 24.49
CA PHE A 526 6.67 24.70 24.99
C PHE A 526 5.29 25.31 25.27
N ASP A 527 4.19 24.58 25.08
CA ASP A 527 2.84 25.05 25.41
C ASP A 527 2.67 25.20 26.93
N ALA A 528 2.09 26.33 27.36
CA ALA A 528 1.87 26.64 28.78
C ALA A 528 0.96 25.61 29.48
N ARG A 529 0.04 24.97 28.76
CA ARG A 529 -0.87 23.95 29.29
C ARG A 529 -0.14 22.68 29.71
N LEU A 530 1.01 22.36 29.11
CA LEU A 530 1.82 21.23 29.51
C LEU A 530 2.43 21.43 30.89
N LYS A 531 2.89 22.66 31.16
CA LYS A 531 3.36 23.07 32.49
C LYS A 531 2.22 23.05 33.50
N GLU A 532 1.06 23.61 33.16
CA GLU A 532 -0.14 23.55 34.02
C GLU A 532 -0.51 22.09 34.37
N PHE A 533 -0.51 21.20 33.38
CA PHE A 533 -0.78 19.78 33.58
C PHE A 533 0.22 19.13 34.55
N SER A 534 1.52 19.40 34.36
CA SER A 534 2.59 18.91 35.25
C SER A 534 2.40 19.38 36.69
N GLU A 535 2.15 20.68 36.90
CA GLU A 535 1.98 21.27 38.23
C GLU A 535 0.69 20.78 38.91
N ARG A 536 -0.42 20.72 38.17
CA ARG A 536 -1.73 20.33 38.70
C ARG A 536 -1.79 18.88 39.16
N TYR A 537 -1.19 17.97 38.39
CA TYR A 537 -1.23 16.53 38.68
C TYR A 537 0.09 15.97 39.22
N GLN A 538 1.06 16.84 39.52
CA GLN A 538 2.40 16.49 40.03
C GLN A 538 3.10 15.46 39.13
N MET A 539 2.99 15.65 37.82
CA MET A 539 3.53 14.74 36.81
C MET A 539 4.90 15.22 36.33
N GLU A 540 5.93 14.38 36.45
CA GLU A 540 7.19 14.55 35.74
C GLU A 540 6.98 14.30 34.25
N ILE A 541 7.53 15.15 33.38
CA ILE A 541 7.43 14.97 31.93
C ILE A 541 8.80 14.55 31.40
N VAL A 542 8.83 13.37 30.76
CA VAL A 542 10.05 12.80 30.18
C VAL A 542 9.90 12.75 28.67
N PHE A 543 10.82 13.39 27.95
CA PHE A 543 10.91 13.36 26.50
C PHE A 543 12.06 12.45 26.05
N CYS A 544 11.71 11.25 25.57
CA CYS A 544 12.67 10.25 25.12
C CYS A 544 12.88 10.36 23.60
N LEU A 545 14.06 10.82 23.21
CA LEU A 545 14.42 11.04 21.80
C LEU A 545 14.68 9.71 21.06
N HIS A 546 14.11 9.56 19.87
CA HIS A 546 14.44 8.44 18.98
C HIS A 546 15.94 8.48 18.58
N PRO A 547 16.62 7.34 18.35
CA PRO A 547 18.03 7.28 17.91
C PRO A 547 18.44 8.28 16.81
N ASN A 548 17.69 8.31 15.71
CA ASN A 548 17.95 9.23 14.59
C ASN A 548 17.65 10.71 14.90
N MET A 549 17.01 10.99 16.04
CA MET A 549 16.69 12.35 16.49
C MET A 549 17.80 12.94 17.37
N GLN A 550 18.75 12.13 17.82
CA GLN A 550 19.80 12.55 18.75
C GLN A 550 20.69 13.67 18.16
N ALA A 551 20.93 13.65 16.84
CA ALA A 551 21.65 14.72 16.14
C ALA A 551 20.93 16.10 16.20
N TYR A 552 19.65 16.10 16.57
CA TYR A 552 18.78 17.27 16.61
C TYR A 552 18.40 17.70 18.02
N VAL A 553 19.10 17.20 19.05
CA VAL A 553 18.74 17.46 20.44
C VAL A 553 18.81 18.95 20.81
N ASP A 554 19.70 19.71 20.18
CA ASP A 554 19.85 21.15 20.42
C ASP A 554 18.57 21.95 20.15
N TYR A 555 17.67 21.42 19.30
CA TYR A 555 16.36 22.02 19.05
C TYR A 555 15.37 21.85 20.19
N PHE A 556 15.68 21.02 21.19
CA PHE A 556 14.79 20.71 22.32
C PHE A 556 15.42 21.03 23.67
N LYS A 557 16.72 21.34 23.75
CA LYS A 557 17.46 21.52 25.01
C LYS A 557 16.83 22.48 26.02
N ASP A 558 16.11 23.49 25.54
CA ASP A 558 15.46 24.52 26.38
C ASP A 558 14.01 24.15 26.76
N ALA A 559 13.52 22.96 26.37
CA ALA A 559 12.18 22.52 26.68
C ALA A 559 12.04 22.27 28.19
N PRO A 560 10.90 22.64 28.81
CA PRO A 560 10.64 22.48 30.25
C PRO A 560 10.31 21.02 30.63
N VAL A 561 11.10 20.05 30.16
CA VAL A 561 10.91 18.61 30.33
C VAL A 561 12.25 17.91 30.56
N THR A 562 12.24 16.72 31.15
CA THR A 562 13.44 15.88 31.26
C THR A 562 13.71 15.21 29.92
N ILE A 563 14.80 15.56 29.25
CA ILE A 563 15.21 14.93 27.99
C ILE A 563 16.06 13.70 28.31
N VAL A 564 15.71 12.55 27.71
CA VAL A 564 16.48 11.31 27.86
C VAL A 564 17.14 10.96 26.54
N HIS A 565 18.46 10.74 26.59
CA HIS A 565 19.26 10.32 25.45
C HIS A 565 19.33 8.80 25.32
N GLN A 566 19.59 8.34 24.09
CA GLN A 566 19.72 6.91 23.82
C GLN A 566 20.91 6.32 24.60
N GLY A 567 20.64 5.28 25.38
CA GLY A 567 21.66 4.53 26.13
C GLY A 567 21.88 5.03 27.56
N GLU A 568 21.29 6.16 27.95
CA GLU A 568 21.28 6.64 29.33
C GLU A 568 20.36 5.78 30.21
N VAL A 569 19.16 5.49 29.72
CA VAL A 569 18.14 4.68 30.42
C VAL A 569 17.56 3.64 29.44
N ASP A 570 17.32 2.42 29.95
CA ASP A 570 16.60 1.38 29.20
C ASP A 570 15.13 1.82 29.03
N VAL A 571 14.64 1.83 27.79
CA VAL A 571 13.26 2.20 27.45
C VAL A 571 12.24 1.33 28.20
N GLN A 572 12.53 0.05 28.48
CA GLN A 572 11.66 -0.81 29.27
C GLN A 572 11.51 -0.32 30.72
N VAL A 573 12.53 0.32 31.29
CA VAL A 573 12.44 0.94 32.62
C VAL A 573 11.48 2.13 32.57
N LEU A 574 11.65 3.04 31.59
CA LEU A 574 10.76 4.19 31.41
C LEU A 574 9.29 3.77 31.24
N ILE A 575 9.03 2.72 30.44
CA ILE A 575 7.69 2.16 30.25
C ILE A 575 7.09 1.70 31.58
N LYS A 576 7.87 0.99 32.41
CA LYS A 576 7.38 0.41 33.66
C LYS A 576 7.18 1.44 34.77
N GLU A 577 7.98 2.49 34.79
CA GLU A 577 7.88 3.55 35.81
C GLU A 577 6.84 4.60 35.44
N SER A 578 6.54 4.83 34.15
CA SER A 578 5.61 5.87 33.72
C SER A 578 4.14 5.53 33.97
N ALA A 579 3.36 6.52 34.40
CA ALA A 579 1.91 6.41 34.62
C ALA A 579 1.11 6.60 33.32
N MET A 580 1.61 7.39 32.37
CA MET A 580 0.96 7.65 31.09
C MET A 580 1.99 7.79 29.96
N MET A 581 1.60 7.50 28.72
CA MET A 581 2.44 7.67 27.54
C MET A 581 1.76 8.55 26.48
N LEU A 582 2.53 9.46 25.88
CA LEU A 582 2.19 10.16 24.64
C LEU A 582 3.18 9.71 23.54
N THR A 583 2.64 9.24 22.42
CA THR A 583 3.42 8.77 21.27
C THR A 583 2.62 9.03 19.99
N ASP A 584 3.01 8.45 18.86
CA ASP A 584 2.35 8.66 17.56
C ASP A 584 1.99 7.34 16.85
N TYR A 585 2.98 6.61 16.34
CA TYR A 585 2.81 5.35 15.62
C TYR A 585 3.72 4.23 16.16
N SER A 586 4.35 4.48 17.31
CA SER A 586 5.34 3.59 17.89
C SER A 586 4.72 2.27 18.33
N SER A 587 5.41 1.16 18.03
CA SER A 587 5.03 -0.16 18.55
C SER A 587 5.18 -0.26 20.07
N VAL A 588 6.01 0.60 20.68
CA VAL A 588 6.23 0.68 22.13
C VAL A 588 4.94 1.02 22.89
N ALA A 589 3.99 1.67 22.21
CA ALA A 589 2.67 1.93 22.75
C ALA A 589 1.93 0.67 23.19
N PHE A 590 2.13 -0.45 22.49
CA PHE A 590 1.51 -1.73 22.85
C PHE A 590 2.07 -2.25 24.17
N ASP A 591 3.40 -2.32 24.30
CA ASP A 591 4.09 -2.70 25.55
C ASP A 591 3.55 -1.89 26.75
N PHE A 592 3.42 -0.56 26.60
CA PHE A 592 2.89 0.30 27.65
C PHE A 592 1.41 0.01 27.96
N SER A 593 0.59 -0.15 26.92
CA SER A 593 -0.83 -0.48 27.06
C SER A 593 -1.06 -1.85 27.72
N PHE A 594 -0.12 -2.78 27.58
CA PHE A 594 -0.18 -4.07 28.27
C PHE A 594 0.03 -3.94 29.77
N LEU A 595 0.51 -2.82 30.30
CA LEU A 595 0.48 -2.55 31.74
C LEU A 595 -0.87 -1.99 32.20
N HIS A 596 -1.87 -1.93 31.30
CA HIS A 596 -3.18 -1.30 31.50
C HIS A 596 -3.09 0.16 31.92
N ARG A 597 -2.19 0.90 31.24
CA ARG A 597 -1.97 2.33 31.45
C ARG A 597 -2.29 3.13 30.20
N PRO A 598 -2.78 4.37 30.34
CA PRO A 598 -3.29 5.17 29.23
C PRO A 598 -2.18 5.55 28.24
N VAL A 599 -2.50 5.40 26.96
CA VAL A 599 -1.69 5.87 25.83
C VAL A 599 -2.48 6.91 25.06
N LEU A 600 -1.81 7.99 24.64
CA LEU A 600 -2.34 9.02 23.75
C LEU A 600 -1.51 9.08 22.46
N TYR A 601 -2.18 9.11 21.30
CA TYR A 601 -1.53 9.10 19.99
C TYR A 601 -1.67 10.45 19.27
N TYR A 602 -0.53 11.10 18.99
CA TYR A 602 -0.45 12.37 18.25
C TYR A 602 -0.03 12.13 16.79
N GLN A 603 -1.00 12.04 15.88
CA GLN A 603 -0.83 11.59 14.49
C GLN A 603 -1.13 12.68 13.45
N PHE A 604 -0.47 13.83 13.54
CA PHE A 604 -0.64 14.97 12.62
C PHE A 604 -0.25 14.68 11.16
N ASP A 605 0.68 13.76 10.91
CA ASP A 605 1.25 13.47 9.59
C ASP A 605 0.81 12.10 8.99
N ARG A 606 -0.34 11.59 9.41
CA ARG A 606 -0.79 10.19 9.17
C ARG A 606 -0.76 9.77 7.71
N LYS A 607 -1.28 10.60 6.81
CA LYS A 607 -1.32 10.32 5.36
C LYS A 607 0.08 10.15 4.78
N ARG A 608 1.05 10.96 5.24
CA ARG A 608 2.45 10.89 4.79
C ARG A 608 3.18 9.70 5.40
N PHE A 609 2.95 9.44 6.70
CA PHE A 609 3.62 8.38 7.45
C PHE A 609 3.22 6.97 7.02
N ILE A 610 1.93 6.73 6.79
CA ILE A 610 1.42 5.44 6.29
C ILE A 610 1.77 5.25 4.81
N GLY A 611 1.76 6.35 4.03
CA GLY A 611 2.15 6.35 2.64
C GLY A 611 1.19 5.57 1.74
N GLN A 612 1.73 4.84 0.76
CA GLN A 612 0.92 4.15 -0.26
C GLN A 612 0.32 2.82 0.20
N TYR A 613 0.86 2.23 1.28
CA TYR A 613 0.43 0.94 1.78
C TYR A 613 -0.33 1.14 3.08
N THR A 614 -1.57 0.69 3.12
CA THR A 614 -2.37 0.72 4.34
C THR A 614 -1.72 -0.13 5.44
N SER A 615 -1.84 0.32 6.68
CA SER A 615 -1.54 -0.44 7.90
C SER A 615 -2.13 -1.85 7.86
N HIS A 616 -1.54 -2.80 8.59
CA HIS A 616 -2.10 -4.15 8.72
C HIS A 616 -3.34 -4.19 9.63
N ILE A 617 -3.49 -3.18 10.49
CA ILE A 617 -4.61 -3.00 11.41
C ILE A 617 -5.35 -1.69 11.09
N ASP A 618 -6.63 -1.64 11.44
CA ASP A 618 -7.40 -0.40 11.41
C ASP A 618 -7.00 0.44 12.63
N LEU A 619 -6.17 1.48 12.45
CA LEU A 619 -5.60 2.22 13.57
C LEU A 619 -6.68 2.82 14.48
N ASP A 620 -7.77 3.33 13.91
CA ASP A 620 -8.84 4.01 14.67
C ASP A 620 -9.61 3.02 15.55
N LYS A 621 -9.75 1.77 15.09
CA LYS A 621 -10.48 0.73 15.82
C LYS A 621 -9.59 -0.11 16.72
N GLU A 622 -8.31 -0.24 16.40
CA GLU A 622 -7.43 -1.25 17.00
C GLU A 622 -6.29 -0.67 17.84
N LEU A 623 -5.96 0.64 17.78
CA LEU A 623 -4.97 1.23 18.68
C LEU A 623 -5.52 1.44 20.11
N PRO A 624 -4.76 1.06 21.16
CA PRO A 624 -5.19 1.14 22.56
C PRO A 624 -5.07 2.54 23.17
N GLY A 625 -5.79 3.51 22.60
CA GLY A 625 -5.80 4.90 23.06
C GLY A 625 -6.53 5.85 22.11
N PRO A 626 -6.79 7.11 22.51
CA PRO A 626 -7.30 8.13 21.62
C PRO A 626 -6.23 8.55 20.62
N ILE A 627 -6.66 8.82 19.38
CA ILE A 627 -5.82 9.36 18.31
C ILE A 627 -6.30 10.77 18.01
N THR A 628 -5.37 11.71 17.89
CA THR A 628 -5.65 13.10 17.50
C THR A 628 -4.49 13.66 16.69
N ASP A 629 -4.79 14.64 15.85
CA ASP A 629 -3.84 15.49 15.13
C ASP A 629 -3.80 16.94 15.67
N SER A 630 -4.64 17.27 16.66
CA SER A 630 -4.77 18.60 17.24
C SER A 630 -4.13 18.68 18.62
N LEU A 631 -3.40 19.77 18.86
CA LEU A 631 -2.78 20.05 20.14
C LEU A 631 -3.82 20.31 21.24
N ASP A 632 -4.95 20.95 20.91
CA ASP A 632 -6.02 21.20 21.88
C ASP A 632 -6.62 19.90 22.40
N GLN A 633 -6.90 18.96 21.50
CA GLN A 633 -7.41 17.65 21.86
C GLN A 633 -6.38 16.82 22.66
N ILE A 634 -5.08 17.00 22.42
CA ILE A 634 -4.04 16.38 23.25
C ILE A 634 -4.20 16.84 24.70
N PHE A 635 -4.31 18.14 24.94
CA PHE A 635 -4.47 18.66 26.29
C PHE A 635 -5.81 18.28 26.91
N ASP A 636 -6.91 18.35 26.17
CA ASP A 636 -8.22 17.88 26.66
C ASP A 636 -8.15 16.45 27.17
N GLN A 637 -7.52 15.55 26.42
CA GLN A 637 -7.32 14.16 26.83
C GLN A 637 -6.37 14.03 28.02
N LEU A 638 -5.26 14.78 28.05
CA LEU A 638 -4.33 14.77 29.19
C LEU A 638 -5.03 15.18 30.49
N PHE A 639 -5.74 16.31 30.50
CA PHE A 639 -6.49 16.76 31.68
C PHE A 639 -7.62 15.81 32.06
N GLN A 640 -8.29 15.19 31.09
CA GLN A 640 -9.31 14.17 31.34
C GLN A 640 -8.72 12.94 32.05
N TYR A 641 -7.57 12.43 31.60
CA TYR A 641 -6.89 11.32 32.27
C TYR A 641 -6.37 11.72 33.64
N GLY A 642 -5.85 12.94 33.80
CA GLY A 642 -5.42 13.45 35.11
C GLY A 642 -6.57 13.48 36.14
N ALA A 643 -7.77 13.88 35.72
CA ALA A 643 -8.96 13.86 36.57
C ALA A 643 -9.44 12.44 36.94
N GLN A 644 -9.03 11.42 36.18
CA GLN A 644 -9.38 10.01 36.38
C GLN A 644 -8.21 9.20 36.94
N ASP A 645 -7.26 9.87 37.60
CA ASP A 645 -6.07 9.25 38.19
C ASP A 645 -5.28 8.37 37.21
N PHE A 646 -5.27 8.76 35.93
CA PHE A 646 -4.59 8.05 34.85
C PHE A 646 -5.07 6.60 34.66
N ALA A 647 -6.34 6.31 34.96
CA ALA A 647 -6.94 5.02 34.66
C ALA A 647 -7.11 4.84 33.13
N MET A 648 -6.68 3.68 32.61
CA MET A 648 -6.93 3.32 31.21
C MET A 648 -8.42 2.99 30.99
N ARG A 649 -8.99 3.47 29.89
CA ARG A 649 -10.42 3.26 29.59
C ARG A 649 -10.70 1.78 29.28
N PRO A 650 -11.84 1.20 29.73
CA PRO A 650 -12.15 -0.22 29.50
C PRO A 650 -12.10 -0.66 28.03
N GLN A 651 -12.56 0.20 27.11
CA GLN A 651 -12.49 -0.08 25.68
C GLN A 651 -11.05 -0.17 25.15
N ASP A 652 -10.12 0.62 25.70
CA ASP A 652 -8.73 0.62 25.25
C ASP A 652 -7.97 -0.57 25.87
N ILE A 653 -8.37 -1.02 27.07
CA ILE A 653 -7.94 -2.30 27.63
C ILE A 653 -8.31 -3.44 26.69
N GLN A 654 -9.58 -3.51 26.24
CA GLN A 654 -10.01 -4.54 25.29
C GLN A 654 -9.22 -4.49 23.98
N LYS A 655 -8.91 -3.29 23.47
CA LYS A 655 -8.06 -3.14 22.27
C LYS A 655 -6.63 -3.64 22.54
N ALA A 656 -6.03 -3.29 23.66
CA ALA A 656 -4.70 -3.76 24.05
C ALA A 656 -4.66 -5.29 24.17
N ASP A 657 -5.64 -5.88 24.87
CA ASP A 657 -5.72 -7.32 25.13
C ASP A 657 -5.89 -8.16 23.85
N ARG A 658 -6.35 -7.58 22.74
CA ARG A 658 -6.35 -8.26 21.43
C ARG A 658 -4.95 -8.49 20.86
N PHE A 659 -3.96 -7.72 21.31
CA PHE A 659 -2.56 -7.81 20.89
C PHE A 659 -1.66 -8.50 21.90
N ILE A 660 -2.21 -9.13 22.94
CA ILE A 660 -1.44 -9.96 23.88
C ILE A 660 -2.19 -11.25 24.23
N ALA A 661 -1.55 -12.40 24.03
CA ALA A 661 -2.14 -13.70 24.39
C ALA A 661 -1.80 -14.14 25.83
N HIS A 662 -0.64 -13.75 26.33
CA HIS A 662 -0.10 -14.18 27.63
C HIS A 662 0.43 -12.97 28.39
N ARG A 663 -0.12 -12.75 29.59
CA ARG A 663 0.24 -11.66 30.50
C ARG A 663 0.90 -12.25 31.75
N ASP A 664 2.10 -12.76 31.56
CA ASP A 664 2.87 -13.47 32.57
C ASP A 664 4.38 -13.30 32.31
N THR A 665 5.20 -13.94 33.13
CA THR A 665 6.66 -13.91 33.01
C THR A 665 7.24 -15.23 32.45
N GLN A 666 6.51 -15.90 31.56
CA GLN A 666 6.89 -17.20 30.98
C GLN A 666 7.05 -17.15 29.44
N SER A 667 7.28 -15.96 28.88
CA SER A 667 7.46 -15.79 27.44
C SER A 667 8.74 -16.44 26.96
N CYS A 668 9.85 -16.33 27.70
CA CYS A 668 11.11 -17.01 27.37
C CYS A 668 10.96 -18.53 27.39
N ASP A 669 10.26 -19.11 28.38
CA ASP A 669 10.00 -20.56 28.46
C ASP A 669 9.23 -21.06 27.21
N ARG A 670 8.20 -20.31 26.80
CA ARG A 670 7.41 -20.63 25.60
C ARG A 670 8.21 -20.47 24.31
N ILE A 671 9.07 -19.45 24.22
CA ILE A 671 9.97 -19.27 23.07
C ILE A 671 10.95 -20.44 23.00
N PHE A 672 11.61 -20.81 24.12
CA PHE A 672 12.53 -21.94 24.18
C PHE A 672 11.85 -23.25 23.75
N SER A 673 10.64 -23.50 24.27
CA SER A 673 9.82 -24.66 23.89
C SER A 673 9.48 -24.66 22.39
N ALA A 674 9.07 -23.52 21.83
CA ALA A 674 8.73 -23.40 20.42
C ALA A 674 9.96 -23.63 19.50
N VAL A 675 11.14 -23.14 19.90
CA VAL A 675 12.39 -23.31 19.14
C VAL A 675 12.88 -24.76 19.17
N THR A 676 12.86 -25.41 20.33
CA THR A 676 13.32 -26.79 20.50
C THR A 676 12.38 -27.82 19.86
N GLN A 677 11.07 -27.53 19.81
CA GLN A 677 10.07 -28.37 19.15
C GLN A 677 9.96 -28.14 17.63
N LEU A 678 10.70 -27.16 17.08
CA LEU A 678 10.64 -26.80 15.68
C LEU A 678 11.11 -27.95 14.79
N GLN A 679 10.17 -28.55 14.05
CA GLN A 679 10.47 -29.64 13.11
C GLN A 679 11.16 -29.14 11.83
N ASP A 680 11.96 -30.02 11.21
CA ASP A 680 12.54 -29.72 9.92
C ASP A 680 11.48 -29.65 8.82
N LYS A 681 11.62 -28.65 7.94
CA LYS A 681 10.77 -28.53 6.76
C LYS A 681 10.99 -29.73 5.84
N THR A 682 9.91 -30.32 5.36
CA THR A 682 9.98 -31.38 4.34
C THR A 682 10.59 -30.84 3.04
N VAL A 683 11.14 -31.71 2.20
CA VAL A 683 11.69 -31.32 0.88
C VAL A 683 10.68 -30.52 0.06
N LYS A 684 9.40 -30.94 0.11
CA LYS A 684 8.30 -30.27 -0.58
C LYS A 684 8.05 -28.85 -0.07
N GLU A 685 8.16 -28.64 1.23
CA GLU A 685 7.98 -27.32 1.86
C GLU A 685 9.13 -26.40 1.50
N LYS A 686 10.37 -26.89 1.58
CA LYS A 686 11.57 -26.14 1.15
C LYS A 686 11.44 -25.66 -0.30
N ILE A 687 10.95 -26.51 -1.21
CA ILE A 687 10.70 -26.14 -2.61
C ILE A 687 9.57 -25.11 -2.74
N ARG A 688 8.47 -25.25 -1.99
CA ARG A 688 7.34 -24.32 -2.07
C ARG A 688 7.64 -22.94 -1.52
N SER A 689 8.47 -22.85 -0.47
CA SER A 689 8.91 -21.61 0.13
C SER A 689 9.99 -20.89 -0.68
N ASP A 690 10.61 -21.58 -1.64
CA ASP A 690 11.69 -21.02 -2.44
C ASP A 690 11.22 -19.88 -3.36
N VAL A 691 11.94 -18.76 -3.33
CA VAL A 691 11.60 -17.54 -4.09
C VAL A 691 11.60 -17.79 -5.60
N PHE A 692 12.48 -18.66 -6.10
CA PHE A 692 12.51 -19.06 -7.50
C PHE A 692 11.26 -19.86 -7.88
N TYR A 693 10.83 -20.81 -7.05
CA TYR A 693 9.58 -21.55 -7.26
C TYR A 693 8.37 -20.61 -7.26
N LEU A 694 8.26 -19.69 -6.30
CA LEU A 694 7.17 -18.70 -6.24
C LEU A 694 7.12 -17.82 -7.50
N LYS A 695 8.27 -17.37 -8.01
CA LYS A 695 8.32 -16.63 -9.28
C LYS A 695 7.98 -17.48 -10.49
N LEU A 696 8.38 -18.76 -10.50
CA LEU A 696 8.01 -19.69 -11.55
C LEU A 696 6.49 -19.92 -11.56
N GLN A 697 5.87 -20.07 -10.39
CA GLN A 697 4.41 -20.18 -10.25
C GLN A 697 3.70 -18.92 -10.73
N GLN A 698 4.21 -17.72 -10.42
CA GLN A 698 3.67 -16.46 -10.94
C GLN A 698 3.77 -16.38 -12.46
N ARG A 699 4.92 -16.77 -13.04
CA ARG A 699 5.10 -16.86 -14.50
C ARG A 699 4.16 -17.87 -15.13
N PHE A 700 4.02 -19.06 -14.54
CA PHE A 700 3.09 -20.09 -14.95
C PHE A 700 1.65 -19.56 -15.00
N ARG A 701 1.18 -18.87 -13.95
CA ARG A 701 -0.15 -18.22 -13.91
C ARG A 701 -0.34 -17.15 -14.98
N ARG A 702 0.74 -16.46 -15.40
CA ARG A 702 0.70 -15.47 -16.49
C ARG A 702 0.62 -16.13 -17.87
N THR A 703 1.19 -17.32 -18.04
CA THR A 703 1.11 -18.11 -19.27
C THR A 703 -0.25 -18.79 -19.40
N ARG A 704 -1.29 -18.01 -19.68
CA ARG A 704 -2.70 -18.46 -19.73
C ARG A 704 -2.93 -19.70 -20.61
N LYS A 705 -2.17 -19.84 -21.70
CA LYS A 705 -2.27 -20.98 -22.63
C LYS A 705 -1.95 -22.32 -21.98
N LEU A 706 -1.01 -22.35 -21.02
CA LEU A 706 -0.63 -23.56 -20.29
C LEU A 706 -1.43 -23.68 -18.99
N TYR A 707 -1.59 -22.58 -18.28
CA TYR A 707 -2.19 -22.55 -16.95
C TYR A 707 -3.62 -23.10 -16.88
N PHE A 708 -4.54 -22.56 -17.68
CA PHE A 708 -5.95 -22.95 -17.59
C PHE A 708 -6.19 -24.42 -17.98
N PRO A 709 -5.57 -24.98 -19.03
CA PRO A 709 -5.63 -26.42 -19.29
C PRO A 709 -5.14 -27.27 -18.13
N THR A 710 -3.99 -26.94 -17.52
CA THR A 710 -3.47 -27.68 -16.37
C THR A 710 -4.43 -27.63 -15.18
N MET A 711 -4.96 -26.45 -14.84
CA MET A 711 -5.89 -26.35 -13.71
C MET A 711 -7.23 -27.04 -14.00
N LYS A 712 -7.69 -27.03 -15.25
CA LYS A 712 -8.88 -27.77 -15.66
C LYS A 712 -8.67 -29.28 -15.51
N PHE A 713 -7.49 -29.78 -15.88
CA PHE A 713 -7.11 -31.17 -15.65
C PHE A 713 -7.06 -31.51 -14.15
N LEU A 714 -6.47 -30.66 -13.31
CA LEU A 714 -6.42 -30.88 -11.87
C LEU A 714 -7.80 -30.84 -11.21
N TYR A 715 -8.65 -29.90 -11.62
CA TYR A 715 -10.05 -29.87 -11.21
C TYR A 715 -10.76 -31.19 -11.59
N TRP A 716 -10.59 -31.64 -12.84
CA TRP A 716 -11.11 -32.92 -13.30
C TRP A 716 -10.58 -34.07 -12.45
N PHE A 717 -9.28 -34.11 -12.16
CA PHE A 717 -8.68 -35.14 -11.32
C PHE A 717 -9.33 -35.18 -9.93
N TRP A 718 -9.42 -34.05 -9.23
CA TRP A 718 -10.07 -34.00 -7.91
C TRP A 718 -11.57 -34.32 -7.98
N SER A 719 -12.26 -33.93 -9.05
CA SER A 719 -13.68 -34.22 -9.20
C SER A 719 -13.97 -35.71 -9.44
N HIS A 720 -13.00 -36.49 -9.92
CA HIS A 720 -13.16 -37.93 -10.16
C HIS A 720 -12.57 -38.78 -9.03
N PHE A 721 -11.45 -38.36 -8.42
CA PHE A 721 -10.71 -39.19 -7.47
C PHE A 721 -10.80 -38.74 -6.01
N SER A 722 -11.45 -37.62 -5.69
CA SER A 722 -11.68 -37.19 -4.29
C SER A 722 -13.17 -37.25 -3.95
N ALA A 723 -13.53 -37.48 -2.68
CA ALA A 723 -14.93 -37.42 -2.26
C ALA A 723 -15.43 -35.96 -2.10
N VAL A 724 -16.72 -35.72 -2.34
CA VAL A 724 -17.38 -34.47 -1.91
C VAL A 724 -17.51 -34.50 -0.39
N LYS A 725 -17.10 -33.42 0.28
CA LYS A 725 -17.14 -33.30 1.74
C LYS A 725 -18.46 -32.66 2.17
N PRO A 726 -19.35 -33.38 2.90
CA PRO A 726 -20.72 -32.95 3.14
C PRO A 726 -20.82 -31.69 4.02
N ASN A 727 -19.90 -31.49 4.94
CA ASN A 727 -19.86 -30.36 5.88
C ASN A 727 -19.09 -29.13 5.34
N ARG A 728 -18.75 -29.10 4.04
CA ARG A 728 -17.90 -28.05 3.46
C ARG A 728 -18.68 -27.08 2.58
N ILE A 729 -18.52 -25.79 2.87
CA ILE A 729 -19.19 -24.69 2.16
C ILE A 729 -18.15 -23.72 1.62
N MET A 730 -18.27 -23.35 0.35
CA MET A 730 -17.40 -22.41 -0.32
C MET A 730 -18.15 -21.13 -0.69
N PHE A 731 -17.64 -20.00 -0.21
CA PHE A 731 -18.16 -18.65 -0.46
C PHE A 731 -17.22 -17.86 -1.39
N GLU A 732 -17.78 -17.11 -2.33
CA GLU A 732 -17.06 -16.12 -3.14
C GLU A 732 -17.95 -14.90 -3.37
N SER A 733 -17.41 -13.70 -3.20
CA SER A 733 -18.10 -12.45 -3.56
C SER A 733 -17.21 -11.60 -4.48
N SER A 734 -17.81 -10.91 -5.44
CA SER A 734 -17.12 -9.97 -6.34
C SER A 734 -15.87 -10.56 -7.02
N VAL A 735 -15.95 -11.84 -7.42
CA VAL A 735 -14.85 -12.57 -8.08
C VAL A 735 -13.63 -12.72 -7.14
N GLY A 736 -13.89 -12.96 -5.85
CA GLY A 736 -12.89 -13.15 -4.79
C GLY A 736 -12.08 -11.91 -4.48
N LYS A 737 -12.66 -10.72 -4.69
CA LYS A 737 -12.00 -9.42 -4.47
C LYS A 737 -12.35 -8.77 -3.15
N ARG A 738 -13.52 -9.08 -2.57
CA ARG A 738 -14.08 -8.40 -1.41
C ARG A 738 -14.87 -9.37 -0.54
N TYR A 739 -14.93 -9.08 0.75
CA TYR A 739 -15.81 -9.70 1.74
C TYR A 739 -17.05 -8.81 1.90
N GLU A 740 -18.05 -8.99 1.05
CA GLU A 740 -19.22 -8.11 0.94
C GLU A 740 -20.45 -8.84 0.39
N ASP A 741 -21.58 -8.13 0.35
CA ASP A 741 -22.83 -8.52 -0.32
C ASP A 741 -23.52 -9.75 0.31
N SER A 742 -24.50 -10.36 -0.37
CA SER A 742 -25.34 -11.42 0.18
C SER A 742 -24.54 -12.66 0.64
N PRO A 743 -23.47 -13.10 -0.05
CA PRO A 743 -22.63 -14.19 0.46
C PRO A 743 -22.03 -13.91 1.84
N ARG A 744 -21.70 -12.65 2.16
CA ARG A 744 -21.12 -12.27 3.46
C ARG A 744 -22.14 -12.47 4.57
N VAL A 745 -23.33 -11.89 4.40
CA VAL A 745 -24.35 -11.93 5.45
C VAL A 745 -24.86 -13.36 5.66
N ILE A 746 -24.98 -14.16 4.60
CA ILE A 746 -25.25 -15.60 4.74
C ILE A 746 -24.15 -16.28 5.56
N TYR A 747 -22.88 -16.04 5.24
CA TYR A 747 -21.76 -16.66 5.95
C TYR A 747 -21.72 -16.27 7.43
N GLU A 748 -21.88 -14.99 7.77
CA GLU A 748 -21.90 -14.52 9.16
C GLU A 748 -23.05 -15.14 9.94
N ALA A 749 -24.26 -15.16 9.37
CA ALA A 749 -25.41 -15.84 9.97
C ALA A 749 -25.16 -17.34 10.17
N MET A 750 -24.55 -18.00 9.19
CA MET A 750 -24.25 -19.43 9.27
C MET A 750 -23.16 -19.76 10.29
N VAL A 751 -22.09 -18.97 10.36
CA VAL A 751 -21.00 -19.15 11.30
C VAL A 751 -21.50 -19.07 12.73
N ASN A 752 -22.38 -18.12 13.02
CA ASN A 752 -22.95 -17.93 14.35
C ASN A 752 -23.79 -19.13 14.80
N LEU A 753 -24.47 -19.80 13.87
CA LEU A 753 -25.35 -20.93 14.18
C LEU A 753 -24.69 -22.31 14.02
N TYR A 754 -23.71 -22.45 13.14
CA TYR A 754 -23.06 -23.71 12.79
C TYR A 754 -21.52 -23.60 12.74
N PRO A 755 -20.87 -23.19 13.85
CA PRO A 755 -19.43 -22.88 13.86
C PRO A 755 -18.53 -24.05 13.43
N ASP A 756 -19.01 -25.29 13.58
CA ASP A 756 -18.26 -26.53 13.30
C ASP A 756 -18.21 -26.94 11.81
N LEU A 757 -18.92 -26.23 10.92
CA LEU A 757 -18.83 -26.49 9.48
C LEU A 757 -17.47 -26.05 8.91
N GLU A 758 -17.03 -26.70 7.84
CA GLU A 758 -15.78 -26.31 7.17
C GLU A 758 -16.07 -25.16 6.19
N TYR A 759 -15.82 -23.93 6.64
CA TYR A 759 -15.97 -22.72 5.84
C TYR A 759 -14.73 -22.44 5.01
N ILE A 760 -14.94 -22.29 3.69
CA ILE A 760 -13.92 -21.85 2.74
C ILE A 760 -14.37 -20.50 2.18
N TRP A 761 -13.57 -19.45 2.37
CA TRP A 761 -13.85 -18.14 1.78
C TRP A 761 -12.81 -17.79 0.73
N VAL A 762 -13.28 -17.43 -0.48
CA VAL A 762 -12.41 -16.95 -1.55
C VAL A 762 -12.16 -15.46 -1.38
N SER A 763 -11.02 -15.09 -0.80
CA SER A 763 -10.59 -13.70 -0.67
C SER A 763 -9.09 -13.54 -0.94
N ARG A 764 -8.66 -12.29 -1.06
CA ARG A 764 -7.25 -11.88 -1.01
C ARG A 764 -6.84 -11.44 0.39
N ASP A 765 -7.79 -11.07 1.22
CA ASP A 765 -7.64 -10.61 2.59
C ASP A 765 -8.25 -11.62 3.58
N ASN A 766 -7.98 -11.37 4.86
CA ASN A 766 -8.42 -12.20 5.98
C ASN A 766 -9.64 -11.64 6.71
N GLN A 767 -10.40 -10.69 6.12
CA GLN A 767 -11.60 -10.14 6.76
C GLN A 767 -12.57 -11.23 7.28
N PRO A 768 -12.80 -12.36 6.57
CA PRO A 768 -13.65 -13.44 7.08
C PRO A 768 -13.17 -14.05 8.42
N LEU A 769 -11.86 -14.01 8.72
CA LEU A 769 -11.34 -14.55 9.98
C LEU A 769 -11.82 -13.78 11.22
N GLN A 770 -12.29 -12.54 11.04
CA GLN A 770 -12.91 -11.77 12.12
C GLN A 770 -14.25 -12.37 12.56
N ALA A 771 -14.99 -12.96 11.63
CA ALA A 771 -16.24 -13.65 11.93
C ALA A 771 -16.00 -15.08 12.44
N ASN A 772 -15.06 -15.82 11.83
CA ASN A 772 -14.67 -17.15 12.30
C ASN A 772 -13.18 -17.43 12.05
N PRO A 773 -12.34 -17.53 13.11
CA PRO A 773 -10.91 -17.84 13.01
C PRO A 773 -10.59 -19.17 12.31
N ASN A 774 -11.52 -20.12 12.27
CA ASN A 774 -11.34 -21.43 11.64
C ASN A 774 -11.63 -21.43 10.12
N THR A 775 -12.01 -20.28 9.55
CA THR A 775 -12.33 -20.17 8.13
C THR A 775 -11.08 -20.28 7.27
N LYS A 776 -11.11 -21.12 6.23
CA LYS A 776 -9.98 -21.27 5.32
C LYS A 776 -10.05 -20.22 4.21
N ILE A 777 -9.08 -19.31 4.21
CA ILE A 777 -8.95 -18.29 3.17
C ILE A 777 -8.24 -18.88 1.94
N VAL A 778 -8.89 -18.79 0.79
CA VAL A 778 -8.38 -19.37 -0.46
C VAL A 778 -8.26 -18.31 -1.54
N ARG A 779 -7.03 -18.07 -2.01
CA ARG A 779 -6.82 -17.14 -3.12
C ARG A 779 -7.47 -17.68 -4.40
N ARG A 780 -8.29 -16.86 -5.06
CA ARG A 780 -8.93 -17.22 -6.32
C ARG A 780 -7.91 -17.68 -7.37
N LEU A 781 -8.24 -18.72 -8.13
CA LEU A 781 -7.36 -19.38 -9.11
C LEU A 781 -6.05 -19.93 -8.48
N SER A 782 -5.99 -20.24 -7.20
CA SER A 782 -4.89 -21.04 -6.63
C SER A 782 -5.13 -22.53 -6.91
N PHE A 783 -4.15 -23.39 -6.60
CA PHE A 783 -4.38 -24.84 -6.66
C PHE A 783 -5.51 -25.26 -5.70
N ASP A 784 -5.49 -24.74 -4.46
CA ASP A 784 -6.53 -25.02 -3.47
C ASP A 784 -7.91 -24.53 -3.91
N TYR A 785 -7.99 -23.42 -4.64
CA TYR A 785 -9.24 -22.94 -5.21
C TYR A 785 -9.92 -24.00 -6.10
N TYR A 786 -9.18 -24.64 -7.02
CA TYR A 786 -9.74 -25.71 -7.85
C TYR A 786 -10.04 -26.98 -7.04
N ARG A 787 -9.21 -27.31 -6.06
CA ARG A 787 -9.43 -28.44 -5.16
C ARG A 787 -10.72 -28.27 -4.34
N TYR A 788 -10.94 -27.11 -3.75
CA TYR A 788 -12.13 -26.81 -2.95
C TYR A 788 -13.39 -26.69 -3.82
N LEU A 789 -13.29 -26.13 -5.03
CA LEU A 789 -14.40 -26.23 -5.99
C LEU A 789 -14.78 -27.70 -6.22
N ALA A 790 -13.81 -28.57 -6.52
CA ALA A 790 -14.07 -29.98 -6.83
C ALA A 790 -14.60 -30.83 -5.65
N THR A 791 -14.45 -30.37 -4.41
CA THR A 791 -14.69 -31.17 -3.19
C THR A 791 -15.71 -30.58 -2.21
N SER A 792 -16.16 -29.33 -2.38
CA SER A 792 -17.17 -28.72 -1.49
C SER A 792 -18.59 -29.20 -1.83
N ARG A 793 -19.40 -29.41 -0.78
CA ARG A 793 -20.82 -29.78 -0.94
C ARG A 793 -21.68 -28.60 -1.36
N TYR A 794 -21.36 -27.40 -0.89
CA TYR A 794 -22.13 -26.19 -1.17
C TYR A 794 -21.24 -25.09 -1.74
N TRP A 795 -21.74 -24.41 -2.76
CA TRP A 795 -21.16 -23.21 -3.36
C TRP A 795 -22.14 -22.05 -3.17
N ILE A 796 -21.67 -20.90 -2.68
CA ILE A 796 -22.47 -19.68 -2.48
C ILE A 796 -21.72 -18.51 -3.15
N ASN A 797 -22.36 -17.82 -4.08
CA ASN A 797 -21.74 -16.72 -4.85
C ASN A 797 -22.78 -15.70 -5.30
N ASN A 798 -22.39 -14.44 -5.47
CA ASN A 798 -23.21 -13.36 -6.06
C ASN A 798 -22.90 -13.07 -7.53
N GLN A 799 -21.84 -13.69 -8.03
CA GLN A 799 -21.48 -13.76 -9.42
C GLN A 799 -21.29 -15.22 -9.83
N ASN A 800 -20.72 -15.46 -11.00
CA ASN A 800 -20.45 -16.80 -11.47
C ASN A 800 -19.04 -17.27 -11.11
N PHE A 801 -18.96 -18.48 -10.54
CA PHE A 801 -17.73 -19.27 -10.56
C PHE A 801 -17.24 -19.49 -12.01
N PRO A 802 -15.95 -19.84 -12.22
CA PRO A 802 -15.35 -19.94 -13.55
C PRO A 802 -16.14 -20.84 -14.51
N THR A 803 -16.72 -20.24 -15.54
CA THR A 803 -17.66 -20.91 -16.47
C THR A 803 -17.00 -21.94 -17.39
N TYR A 804 -15.67 -22.09 -17.38
CA TYR A 804 -14.97 -23.14 -18.14
C TYR A 804 -14.86 -24.46 -17.35
N LEU A 805 -15.33 -24.47 -16.10
CA LEU A 805 -15.49 -25.65 -15.27
C LEU A 805 -16.96 -26.07 -15.26
N THR A 806 -17.19 -27.34 -14.97
CA THR A 806 -18.53 -27.91 -14.77
C THR A 806 -18.65 -28.36 -13.32
N LYS A 807 -19.61 -27.80 -12.59
CA LYS A 807 -19.95 -28.19 -11.22
C LYS A 807 -20.12 -29.70 -11.13
N ARG A 808 -19.48 -30.30 -10.14
CA ARG A 808 -19.53 -31.74 -9.89
C ARG A 808 -20.95 -32.19 -9.49
N LYS A 809 -21.33 -33.42 -9.84
CA LYS A 809 -22.50 -34.10 -9.26
C LYS A 809 -22.30 -34.24 -7.75
N GLY A 810 -23.34 -33.95 -6.96
CA GLY A 810 -23.26 -33.92 -5.49
C GLY A 810 -22.89 -32.56 -4.89
N THR A 811 -22.51 -31.55 -5.68
CA THR A 811 -22.35 -30.16 -5.19
C THR A 811 -23.61 -29.36 -5.50
N ALA A 812 -24.12 -28.60 -4.53
CA ALA A 812 -25.22 -27.65 -4.71
C ALA A 812 -24.70 -26.22 -4.80
N TYR A 813 -25.29 -25.40 -5.67
CA TYR A 813 -24.87 -24.02 -5.91
C TYR A 813 -26.02 -23.04 -5.72
N LEU A 814 -25.92 -22.21 -4.69
CA LEU A 814 -26.77 -21.04 -4.45
C LEU A 814 -26.18 -19.82 -5.15
N GLN A 815 -26.88 -19.35 -6.18
CA GLN A 815 -26.58 -18.08 -6.84
C GLN A 815 -27.41 -16.98 -6.17
N THR A 816 -26.75 -15.99 -5.57
CA THR A 816 -27.42 -14.86 -4.92
C THR A 816 -27.64 -13.69 -5.86
N TRP A 817 -26.93 -13.64 -7.00
CA TRP A 817 -26.88 -12.46 -7.88
C TRP A 817 -26.54 -11.18 -7.09
N HIS A 818 -26.67 -10.00 -7.69
CA HIS A 818 -26.13 -8.76 -7.12
C HIS A 818 -27.01 -7.52 -7.34
N GLY A 819 -28.32 -7.71 -7.53
CA GLY A 819 -29.28 -6.59 -7.57
C GLY A 819 -30.49 -6.83 -8.45
N THR A 820 -31.55 -6.06 -8.17
CA THR A 820 -32.81 -6.10 -8.91
C THR A 820 -32.60 -5.60 -10.36
N PRO A 821 -33.08 -6.35 -11.38
CA PRO A 821 -32.93 -5.95 -12.78
C PRO A 821 -33.64 -4.64 -13.13
N LEU A 822 -32.88 -3.59 -13.45
CA LEU A 822 -33.40 -2.42 -14.16
C LEU A 822 -33.24 -2.57 -15.68
N LYS A 823 -32.01 -2.86 -16.10
CA LYS A 823 -31.60 -2.91 -17.50
C LYS A 823 -31.86 -4.30 -18.06
N LYS A 824 -32.24 -4.41 -19.33
CA LYS A 824 -32.31 -5.71 -20.02
C LYS A 824 -30.94 -6.40 -19.97
N MET A 825 -30.92 -7.69 -19.62
CA MET A 825 -29.68 -8.44 -19.44
C MET A 825 -29.68 -9.72 -20.27
N GLN A 826 -28.48 -10.15 -20.69
CA GLN A 826 -28.25 -11.47 -21.27
C GLN A 826 -29.14 -11.74 -22.50
N HIS A 827 -30.02 -12.75 -22.45
CA HIS A 827 -30.89 -13.13 -23.57
C HIS A 827 -31.98 -12.11 -23.88
N ASP A 828 -32.27 -11.20 -22.95
CA ASP A 828 -33.23 -10.11 -23.18
C ASP A 828 -32.58 -8.90 -23.87
N GLN A 829 -31.26 -8.90 -24.10
CA GLN A 829 -30.60 -7.82 -24.83
C GLN A 829 -30.72 -8.04 -26.34
N GLU A 830 -31.32 -7.06 -27.04
CA GLU A 830 -31.46 -7.09 -28.50
C GLU A 830 -30.10 -6.97 -29.21
N VAL A 831 -29.17 -6.18 -28.65
CA VAL A 831 -27.81 -6.01 -29.17
C VAL A 831 -26.77 -6.28 -28.08
N ILE A 832 -25.88 -7.25 -28.31
CA ILE A 832 -24.77 -7.57 -27.41
C ILE A 832 -23.49 -6.90 -27.93
N SER A 833 -23.28 -5.63 -27.57
CA SER A 833 -22.08 -4.87 -27.93
C SER A 833 -20.95 -5.05 -26.89
N GLY A 834 -19.69 -5.00 -27.34
CA GLY A 834 -18.51 -5.00 -26.46
C GLY A 834 -18.22 -6.32 -25.70
N ARG A 835 -18.84 -7.45 -26.06
CA ARG A 835 -18.59 -8.77 -25.46
C ARG A 835 -17.84 -9.70 -26.40
N LYS A 836 -17.09 -10.65 -25.82
CA LYS A 836 -16.36 -11.68 -26.58
C LYS A 836 -17.31 -12.69 -27.23
N PRO A 837 -16.97 -13.26 -28.41
CA PRO A 837 -17.72 -14.35 -29.04
C PRO A 837 -18.09 -15.47 -28.06
N GLY A 838 -19.28 -16.04 -28.23
CA GLY A 838 -19.81 -17.09 -27.35
C GLY A 838 -20.20 -16.62 -25.94
N TYR A 839 -20.47 -15.32 -25.75
CA TYR A 839 -20.94 -14.76 -24.48
C TYR A 839 -22.19 -15.46 -23.95
N LEU A 840 -23.27 -15.51 -24.76
CA LEU A 840 -24.51 -16.19 -24.38
C LEU A 840 -24.29 -17.67 -24.06
N LYS A 841 -23.44 -18.38 -24.81
CA LYS A 841 -23.08 -19.79 -24.50
C LYS A 841 -22.46 -19.93 -23.10
N ARG A 842 -21.58 -19.00 -22.69
CA ARG A 842 -21.01 -19.00 -21.32
C ARG A 842 -22.05 -18.72 -20.26
N VAL A 843 -23.00 -17.84 -20.55
CA VAL A 843 -24.09 -17.47 -19.64
C VAL A 843 -25.02 -18.65 -19.43
N THR A 844 -25.46 -19.30 -20.52
CA THR A 844 -26.26 -20.53 -20.47
C THR A 844 -25.54 -21.63 -19.68
N HIS A 845 -24.24 -21.84 -19.91
CA HIS A 845 -23.46 -22.81 -19.14
C HIS A 845 -23.34 -22.44 -17.65
N ALA A 846 -23.22 -21.15 -17.32
CA ALA A 846 -23.17 -20.71 -15.93
C ALA A 846 -24.49 -21.00 -15.21
N LYS A 847 -25.62 -20.63 -15.84
CA LYS A 847 -26.97 -20.87 -15.35
C LYS A 847 -27.26 -22.36 -15.12
N ASN A 848 -26.83 -23.24 -16.03
CA ASN A 848 -27.02 -24.69 -15.89
C ASN A 848 -26.31 -25.29 -14.67
N GLN A 849 -25.44 -24.55 -14.00
CA GLN A 849 -24.78 -24.99 -12.77
C GLN A 849 -25.51 -24.55 -11.50
N TRP A 850 -26.49 -23.66 -11.58
CA TRP A 850 -27.19 -23.16 -10.39
C TRP A 850 -28.21 -24.19 -9.89
N THR A 851 -28.14 -24.50 -8.60
CA THR A 851 -29.16 -25.32 -7.93
C THR A 851 -30.34 -24.48 -7.50
N ALA A 852 -30.08 -23.24 -7.04
CA ALA A 852 -31.12 -22.26 -6.74
C ALA A 852 -30.62 -20.85 -7.04
N LEU A 853 -31.55 -19.96 -7.38
CA LEU A 853 -31.32 -18.53 -7.57
C LEU A 853 -32.10 -17.72 -6.53
N VAL A 854 -31.46 -16.80 -5.82
CA VAL A 854 -32.14 -15.86 -4.92
C VAL A 854 -32.81 -14.76 -5.73
N SER A 855 -34.01 -14.36 -5.32
CA SER A 855 -34.76 -13.25 -5.91
C SER A 855 -35.37 -12.35 -4.83
N PRO A 856 -35.30 -11.02 -5.00
CA PRO A 856 -35.87 -10.07 -4.05
C PRO A 856 -37.39 -9.88 -4.18
N SER A 857 -37.96 -10.18 -5.35
CA SER A 857 -39.38 -9.86 -5.64
C SER A 857 -39.95 -10.68 -6.80
N PRO A 858 -41.29 -10.77 -6.94
CA PRO A 858 -41.93 -11.37 -8.11
C PRO A 858 -41.48 -10.73 -9.43
N TYR A 859 -41.26 -9.42 -9.42
CA TYR A 859 -40.72 -8.68 -10.55
C TYR A 859 -39.33 -9.20 -10.95
N ALA A 860 -38.40 -9.27 -10.00
CA ALA A 860 -37.05 -9.75 -10.26
C ALA A 860 -37.04 -11.22 -10.69
N THR A 861 -37.91 -12.05 -10.11
CA THR A 861 -38.09 -13.45 -10.51
C THR A 861 -38.46 -13.56 -11.98
N LYS A 862 -39.45 -12.77 -12.45
CA LYS A 862 -39.86 -12.75 -13.86
C LYS A 862 -38.72 -12.32 -14.78
N ALA A 863 -38.01 -11.24 -14.44
CA ALA A 863 -36.89 -10.74 -15.22
C ALA A 863 -35.72 -11.73 -15.27
N PHE A 864 -35.36 -12.37 -14.15
CA PHE A 864 -34.31 -13.38 -14.11
C PHE A 864 -34.65 -14.64 -14.91
N ARG A 865 -35.91 -15.11 -14.84
CA ARG A 865 -36.36 -16.26 -15.63
C ARG A 865 -36.20 -15.99 -17.12
N SER A 866 -36.60 -14.81 -17.60
CA SER A 866 -36.42 -14.40 -19.00
C SER A 866 -34.93 -14.26 -19.36
N ALA A 867 -34.22 -13.37 -18.68
CA ALA A 867 -32.84 -13.01 -18.99
C ALA A 867 -31.89 -14.21 -18.99
N PHE A 868 -32.03 -15.11 -18.02
CA PHE A 868 -31.19 -16.29 -17.88
C PHE A 868 -31.79 -17.54 -18.52
N GLN A 869 -33.03 -17.48 -19.02
CA GLN A 869 -33.83 -18.64 -19.42
C GLN A 869 -33.85 -19.71 -18.30
N TYR A 870 -33.96 -19.30 -17.04
CA TYR A 870 -33.77 -20.18 -15.88
C TYR A 870 -35.07 -20.86 -15.44
N GLU A 871 -35.11 -22.19 -15.57
CA GLU A 871 -36.25 -23.03 -15.18
C GLU A 871 -36.10 -23.68 -13.80
N GLY A 872 -34.97 -23.48 -13.12
CA GLY A 872 -34.71 -24.09 -11.82
C GLY A 872 -35.43 -23.39 -10.65
N PRO A 873 -35.17 -23.87 -9.42
CA PRO A 873 -35.70 -23.29 -8.19
C PRO A 873 -35.28 -21.83 -7.97
N VAL A 874 -36.24 -20.98 -7.64
CA VAL A 874 -36.01 -19.58 -7.24
C VAL A 874 -36.42 -19.40 -5.78
N ILE A 875 -35.53 -18.86 -4.96
CA ILE A 875 -35.78 -18.50 -3.56
C ILE A 875 -36.16 -17.03 -3.54
N GLU A 876 -37.45 -16.76 -3.71
CA GLU A 876 -38.00 -15.41 -3.69
C GLU A 876 -38.28 -14.98 -2.24
N LYS A 877 -37.25 -14.46 -1.57
CA LYS A 877 -37.25 -14.15 -0.13
C LYS A 877 -36.51 -12.85 0.24
N GLY A 878 -36.14 -12.02 -0.74
CA GLY A 878 -35.33 -10.84 -0.47
C GLY A 878 -33.83 -11.08 -0.68
N TYR A 879 -33.03 -10.02 -0.57
CA TYR A 879 -31.57 -10.10 -0.58
C TYR A 879 -30.99 -10.12 0.84
N PRO A 880 -30.18 -11.14 1.20
CA PRO A 880 -29.49 -11.20 2.50
C PRO A 880 -28.63 -9.97 2.84
N ARG A 881 -28.12 -9.25 1.84
CA ARG A 881 -27.32 -8.03 2.10
C ARG A 881 -28.14 -6.90 2.71
N ASN A 882 -29.47 -6.92 2.57
CA ASN A 882 -30.38 -5.87 3.04
C ASN A 882 -30.82 -6.08 4.50
N ASP A 883 -30.51 -7.23 5.13
CA ASP A 883 -30.78 -7.48 6.56
C ASP A 883 -30.23 -6.34 7.46
N LEU A 884 -29.13 -5.70 7.03
CA LEU A 884 -28.47 -4.61 7.76
C LEU A 884 -29.39 -3.39 8.00
N PHE A 885 -30.36 -3.13 7.12
CA PHE A 885 -31.29 -2.01 7.28
C PHE A 885 -32.31 -2.24 8.40
N PHE A 886 -32.44 -3.48 8.86
CA PHE A 886 -33.40 -3.92 9.87
C PHE A 886 -32.72 -4.40 11.16
N ALA A 887 -31.42 -4.15 11.30
CA ALA A 887 -30.67 -4.49 12.49
C ALA A 887 -31.08 -3.59 13.67
N ASP A 888 -31.05 -4.14 14.89
CA ASP A 888 -31.47 -3.40 16.10
C ASP A 888 -30.54 -2.21 16.40
N ASP A 889 -29.29 -2.29 15.95
CA ASP A 889 -28.22 -1.32 16.14
C ASP A 889 -28.01 -0.42 14.90
N VAL A 890 -29.00 -0.32 14.00
CA VAL A 890 -28.87 0.45 12.75
C VAL A 890 -28.52 1.92 12.99
N GLU A 891 -29.08 2.55 14.03
CA GLU A 891 -28.83 3.96 14.34
C GLU A 891 -27.46 4.17 15.00
N GLU A 892 -27.01 3.24 15.85
CA GLU A 892 -25.64 3.22 16.36
C GLU A 892 -24.65 3.06 15.21
N THR A 893 -24.93 2.15 14.29
CA THR A 893 -24.16 1.93 13.06
C THR A 893 -24.10 3.21 12.23
N ARG A 894 -25.22 3.91 12.04
CA ARG A 894 -25.28 5.20 11.35
C ARG A 894 -24.37 6.24 11.99
N GLN A 895 -24.48 6.45 13.30
CA GLN A 895 -23.67 7.42 14.03
C GLN A 895 -22.18 7.09 13.94
N LYS A 896 -21.84 5.81 14.08
CA LYS A 896 -20.47 5.31 13.95
C LYS A 896 -19.88 5.59 12.56
N ILE A 897 -20.64 5.36 11.50
CA ILE A 897 -20.18 5.61 10.12
C ILE A 897 -20.01 7.11 9.88
N ARG A 898 -20.95 7.95 10.32
CA ARG A 898 -20.84 9.41 10.19
C ARG A 898 -19.62 9.96 10.91
N LYS A 899 -19.36 9.50 12.13
CA LYS A 899 -18.15 9.84 12.88
C LYS A 899 -16.88 9.37 12.18
N GLN A 900 -16.88 8.17 11.60
CA GLN A 900 -15.72 7.65 10.85
C GLN A 900 -15.44 8.48 9.59
N LEU A 901 -16.47 9.10 9.00
CA LEU A 901 -16.36 9.96 7.82
C LEU A 901 -16.19 11.44 8.17
N ASP A 902 -16.01 11.78 9.45
CA ASP A 902 -15.87 13.17 9.94
C ASP A 902 -17.03 14.10 9.55
N ILE A 903 -18.25 13.56 9.61
CA ILE A 903 -19.47 14.30 9.30
C ILE A 903 -19.99 14.96 10.58
N ALA A 904 -20.16 16.29 10.55
CA ALA A 904 -20.73 17.05 11.66
C ALA A 904 -22.15 16.57 12.02
N ALA A 905 -22.49 16.61 13.31
CA ALA A 905 -23.71 15.99 13.85
C ALA A 905 -25.01 16.66 13.38
N ASP A 906 -24.94 17.95 13.03
CA ASP A 906 -26.01 18.81 12.56
C ASP A 906 -26.25 18.71 11.04
N LYS A 907 -25.28 18.18 10.28
CA LYS A 907 -25.39 18.05 8.82
C LYS A 907 -26.25 16.85 8.40
N LYS A 908 -27.04 17.06 7.34
CA LYS A 908 -27.67 15.99 6.57
C LYS A 908 -26.68 15.40 5.56
N VAL A 909 -26.87 14.15 5.17
CA VAL A 909 -25.92 13.40 4.33
C VAL A 909 -26.56 12.96 3.03
N ILE A 910 -25.99 13.36 1.91
CA ILE A 910 -26.43 12.97 0.57
C ILE A 910 -25.49 11.90 0.04
N LEU A 911 -26.00 10.72 -0.31
CA LEU A 911 -25.21 9.72 -1.04
C LEU A 911 -25.42 9.89 -2.53
N TYR A 912 -24.39 10.26 -3.28
CA TYR A 912 -24.44 10.27 -4.74
C TYR A 912 -23.75 9.03 -5.32
N ALA A 913 -24.54 8.18 -5.98
CA ALA A 913 -24.09 6.90 -6.53
C ALA A 913 -24.50 6.73 -8.00
N PRO A 914 -23.78 7.36 -8.95
CA PRO A 914 -24.08 7.28 -10.37
C PRO A 914 -23.63 5.95 -11.00
N THR A 915 -24.32 5.56 -12.06
CA THR A 915 -24.00 4.38 -12.87
C THR A 915 -22.81 4.63 -13.80
N PHE A 916 -22.01 3.60 -14.14
CA PHE A 916 -21.02 3.72 -15.21
C PHE A 916 -21.66 3.80 -16.62
N ARG A 917 -21.07 4.58 -17.54
CA ARG A 917 -21.54 4.68 -18.93
C ARG A 917 -20.75 3.76 -19.86
N ASP A 918 -21.45 2.96 -20.67
CA ASP A 918 -20.80 2.01 -21.60
C ASP A 918 -20.03 2.68 -22.73
N TYR A 919 -20.51 3.86 -23.13
CA TYR A 919 -19.96 4.71 -24.18
C TYR A 919 -18.80 5.58 -23.70
N GLU A 920 -18.57 5.69 -22.38
CA GLU A 920 -17.46 6.46 -21.82
C GLU A 920 -16.31 5.54 -21.47
N LYS A 921 -15.38 5.39 -22.42
CA LYS A 921 -14.18 4.57 -22.26
C LYS A 921 -12.92 5.36 -22.57
N SER A 922 -11.94 5.26 -21.68
CA SER A 922 -10.58 5.72 -21.93
C SER A 922 -9.62 4.54 -21.77
N HIS A 923 -8.82 4.26 -22.80
CA HIS A 923 -7.83 3.16 -22.80
C HIS A 923 -8.42 1.78 -22.40
N GLY A 924 -9.67 1.53 -22.80
CA GLY A 924 -10.37 0.27 -22.51
C GLY A 924 -10.90 0.13 -21.07
N ARG A 925 -10.90 1.20 -20.27
CA ARG A 925 -11.54 1.27 -18.95
C ARG A 925 -12.72 2.23 -18.99
N PHE A 926 -13.75 1.96 -18.20
CA PHE A 926 -14.85 2.89 -18.00
C PHE A 926 -14.33 4.11 -17.24
N VAL A 927 -14.73 5.29 -17.70
CA VAL A 927 -14.54 6.57 -17.02
C VAL A 927 -15.93 7.17 -16.84
N LEU A 928 -16.09 7.99 -15.81
CA LEU A 928 -17.28 8.79 -15.60
C LEU A 928 -16.79 10.22 -15.40
N ASP A 929 -17.38 11.16 -16.13
CA ASP A 929 -17.12 12.58 -15.90
C ASP A 929 -18.18 13.11 -14.92
N ASN A 930 -17.74 13.78 -13.86
CA ASN A 930 -18.65 14.26 -12.84
C ASN A 930 -19.50 15.40 -13.42
N GLN A 931 -20.82 15.25 -13.40
CA GLN A 931 -21.76 16.27 -13.89
C GLN A 931 -22.35 17.13 -12.76
N LEU A 932 -22.00 16.87 -11.50
CA LEU A 932 -22.40 17.74 -10.40
C LEU A 932 -21.47 18.96 -10.35
N ASP A 933 -22.07 20.15 -10.29
CA ASP A 933 -21.37 21.40 -10.02
C ASP A 933 -21.12 21.50 -8.50
N PHE A 934 -19.86 21.33 -8.09
CA PHE A 934 -19.47 21.40 -6.69
C PHE A 934 -19.54 22.81 -6.11
N ASP A 935 -19.26 23.84 -6.91
CA ASP A 935 -19.38 25.23 -6.48
C ASP A 935 -20.85 25.61 -6.25
N ALA A 936 -21.76 25.10 -7.09
CA ALA A 936 -23.20 25.27 -6.88
C ALA A 936 -23.70 24.49 -5.65
N PHE A 937 -23.23 23.24 -5.47
CA PHE A 937 -23.56 22.46 -4.27
C PHE A 937 -23.13 23.19 -2.99
N GLU A 938 -21.87 23.64 -2.93
CA GLU A 938 -21.32 24.30 -1.75
C GLU A 938 -22.11 25.56 -1.39
N ARG A 939 -22.45 26.38 -2.38
CA ARG A 939 -23.20 27.64 -2.18
C ARG A 939 -24.66 27.45 -1.78
N GLN A 940 -25.31 26.39 -2.27
CA GLN A 940 -26.76 26.21 -2.08
C GLN A 940 -27.10 25.25 -0.94
N LEU A 941 -26.27 24.23 -0.72
CA LEU A 941 -26.56 23.13 0.20
C LEU A 941 -25.42 22.87 1.19
N GLY A 942 -24.22 23.43 0.99
CA GLY A 942 -23.04 23.15 1.81
C GLY A 942 -23.22 23.49 3.29
N ASP A 943 -24.07 24.47 3.63
CA ASP A 943 -24.37 24.85 5.02
C ASP A 943 -25.17 23.79 5.79
N ASP A 944 -25.96 22.96 5.12
CA ASP A 944 -26.83 21.98 5.76
C ASP A 944 -26.49 20.52 5.40
N TYR A 945 -25.76 20.31 4.30
CA TYR A 945 -25.56 18.99 3.70
C TYR A 945 -24.08 18.64 3.47
N VAL A 946 -23.78 17.35 3.61
CA VAL A 946 -22.52 16.72 3.19
C VAL A 946 -22.80 15.76 2.04
N LEU A 947 -22.02 15.86 0.96
CA LEU A 947 -22.12 15.03 -0.24
C LEU A 947 -21.09 13.89 -0.25
N LEU A 948 -21.58 12.65 -0.18
CA LEU A 948 -20.79 11.44 -0.30
C LEU A 948 -20.75 10.94 -1.75
N MET A 949 -19.59 11.04 -2.39
CA MET A 949 -19.36 10.62 -3.78
C MET A 949 -18.99 9.14 -3.86
N ARG A 950 -19.86 8.30 -4.43
CA ARG A 950 -19.68 6.84 -4.58
C ARG A 950 -19.65 6.42 -6.05
N GLU A 951 -18.48 6.50 -6.68
CA GLU A 951 -18.31 5.97 -8.04
C GLU A 951 -18.35 4.43 -8.07
N HIS A 952 -18.84 3.87 -9.16
CA HIS A 952 -18.92 2.41 -9.33
C HIS A 952 -17.52 1.78 -9.45
N VAL A 953 -17.34 0.61 -8.83
CA VAL A 953 -16.06 -0.16 -8.77
C VAL A 953 -15.41 -0.55 -10.10
N VAL A 954 -16.07 -0.31 -11.23
CA VAL A 954 -15.55 -0.60 -12.59
C VAL A 954 -15.05 0.65 -13.30
N VAL A 955 -15.34 1.83 -12.74
CA VAL A 955 -14.89 3.13 -13.21
C VAL A 955 -13.45 3.32 -12.73
N ALA A 956 -12.57 3.71 -13.64
CA ALA A 956 -11.26 4.21 -13.29
C ALA A 956 -11.43 5.67 -12.85
N SER A 957 -11.57 5.87 -11.54
CA SER A 957 -11.88 7.17 -10.94
C SER A 957 -10.96 8.27 -11.46
N LYS A 958 -11.58 9.36 -11.93
CA LYS A 958 -10.93 10.64 -12.22
C LYS A 958 -11.42 11.74 -11.28
N LEU A 959 -12.27 11.40 -10.32
CA LEU A 959 -12.89 12.34 -9.41
C LEU A 959 -11.83 13.19 -8.70
N GLN A 960 -11.89 14.50 -8.92
CA GLN A 960 -11.07 15.50 -8.26
C GLN A 960 -12.02 16.41 -7.49
N ILE A 961 -11.88 16.42 -6.17
CA ILE A 961 -12.61 17.32 -5.28
C ILE A 961 -11.62 18.42 -4.86
N PRO A 962 -11.92 19.71 -5.11
CA PRO A 962 -11.11 20.84 -4.66
C PRO A 962 -10.84 20.76 -3.15
N GLU A 963 -9.61 21.10 -2.74
CA GLU A 963 -9.20 20.98 -1.33
C GLU A 963 -10.10 21.78 -0.38
N ALA A 964 -10.47 23.00 -0.78
CA ALA A 964 -11.35 23.88 -0.03
C ALA A 964 -12.74 23.27 0.27
N MET A 965 -13.24 22.35 -0.55
CA MET A 965 -14.59 21.77 -0.43
C MET A 965 -14.61 20.38 0.21
N ARG A 966 -13.46 19.84 0.62
CA ARG A 966 -13.39 18.47 1.19
C ARG A 966 -14.08 18.30 2.53
N HIS A 967 -14.41 19.40 3.20
CA HIS A 967 -15.16 19.40 4.45
C HIS A 967 -16.64 19.02 4.23
N ASN A 968 -17.22 19.38 3.08
CA ASN A 968 -18.61 19.04 2.73
C ASN A 968 -18.73 18.01 1.61
N ILE A 969 -17.67 17.74 0.83
CA ILE A 969 -17.70 16.77 -0.28
C ILE A 969 -16.65 15.67 -0.08
N ILE A 970 -17.12 14.44 0.14
CA ILE A 970 -16.28 13.31 0.57
C ILE A 970 -16.29 12.20 -0.48
N ASN A 971 -15.12 11.79 -0.97
CA ASN A 971 -15.00 10.63 -1.86
C ASN A 971 -15.04 9.31 -1.06
N VAL A 972 -16.18 8.62 -1.13
CA VAL A 972 -16.41 7.33 -0.46
C VAL A 972 -16.33 6.14 -1.42
N SER A 973 -15.76 6.28 -2.62
CA SER A 973 -15.71 5.22 -3.64
C SER A 973 -14.96 3.95 -3.21
N ASN A 974 -14.04 4.07 -2.25
CA ASN A 974 -13.29 2.95 -1.69
C ASN A 974 -13.88 2.38 -0.38
N TYR A 975 -14.95 2.98 0.15
CA TYR A 975 -15.60 2.48 1.37
C TYR A 975 -16.08 1.04 1.17
N PRO A 976 -15.85 0.10 2.12
CA PRO A 976 -16.09 -1.32 1.87
C PRO A 976 -17.55 -1.67 1.58
N SER A 977 -18.49 -1.21 2.40
CA SER A 977 -19.91 -1.57 2.34
C SER A 977 -20.77 -0.43 1.80
N VAL A 978 -21.53 -0.67 0.73
CA VAL A 978 -22.47 0.34 0.22
C VAL A 978 -23.71 0.45 1.10
N GLN A 979 -24.16 -0.65 1.71
CA GLN A 979 -25.29 -0.67 2.64
C GLN A 979 -25.04 0.21 3.87
N GLU A 980 -23.81 0.21 4.39
CA GLU A 980 -23.40 1.11 5.48
C GLU A 980 -23.49 2.58 5.05
N LEU A 981 -23.05 2.93 3.84
CA LEU A 981 -23.19 4.30 3.32
C LEU A 981 -24.67 4.71 3.15
N MET A 982 -25.54 3.78 2.78
CA MET A 982 -26.99 4.04 2.68
C MET A 982 -27.63 4.25 4.05
N ILE A 983 -27.18 3.53 5.07
CA ILE A 983 -27.59 3.74 6.47
C ILE A 983 -27.14 5.13 6.92
N ALA A 984 -25.90 5.50 6.61
CA ALA A 984 -25.32 6.79 6.96
C ALA A 984 -25.99 7.98 6.26
N SER A 985 -26.54 7.81 5.06
CA SER A 985 -27.14 8.89 4.29
C SER A 985 -28.58 9.19 4.69
N ASP A 986 -29.02 10.44 4.48
CA ASP A 986 -30.40 10.90 4.65
C ASP A 986 -31.19 10.85 3.35
N MET A 987 -30.50 10.84 2.21
CA MET A 987 -31.09 10.69 0.88
C MET A 987 -30.09 10.07 -0.09
N LEU A 988 -30.61 9.58 -1.21
CA LEU A 988 -29.85 9.03 -2.33
C LEU A 988 -30.06 9.90 -3.58
N ILE A 989 -28.96 10.32 -4.21
CA ILE A 989 -28.95 10.78 -5.59
C ILE A 989 -28.39 9.64 -6.44
N THR A 990 -29.15 9.21 -7.44
CA THR A 990 -28.71 8.18 -8.38
C THR A 990 -29.30 8.41 -9.76
N ASP A 991 -29.13 7.45 -10.65
CA ASP A 991 -29.62 7.48 -12.02
C ASP A 991 -30.23 6.11 -12.37
N TYR A 992 -29.69 5.41 -13.36
CA TYR A 992 -30.11 4.09 -13.82
C TYR A 992 -29.41 2.97 -13.03
N SER A 993 -29.31 3.11 -11.72
CA SER A 993 -28.62 2.15 -10.86
C SER A 993 -29.60 1.23 -10.15
N SER A 994 -29.24 -0.06 -10.02
CA SER A 994 -30.02 -1.00 -9.21
C SER A 994 -29.96 -0.67 -7.71
N ILE A 995 -29.07 0.23 -7.30
CA ILE A 995 -28.92 0.68 -5.92
C ILE A 995 -30.22 1.27 -5.35
N MET A 996 -31.05 1.89 -6.22
CA MET A 996 -32.32 2.48 -5.83
C MET A 996 -33.26 1.46 -5.20
N PHE A 997 -33.22 0.19 -5.65
CA PHE A 997 -34.12 -0.85 -5.14
C PHE A 997 -33.75 -1.26 -3.71
N ASP A 998 -32.45 -1.39 -3.42
CA ASP A 998 -31.99 -1.69 -2.06
C ASP A 998 -32.26 -0.48 -1.12
N TYR A 999 -32.15 0.75 -1.64
CA TYR A 999 -32.34 1.96 -0.84
C TYR A 999 -33.79 2.15 -0.36
N LEU A 1000 -34.77 1.50 -1.00
CA LEU A 1000 -36.18 1.53 -0.56
C LEU A 1000 -36.36 1.01 0.87
N ASP A 1001 -35.47 0.13 1.34
CA ASP A 1001 -35.51 -0.40 2.70
C ASP A 1001 -35.17 0.65 3.76
N THR A 1002 -34.46 1.71 3.38
CA THR A 1002 -34.12 2.81 4.30
C THR A 1002 -35.31 3.74 4.59
N ASN A 1003 -36.38 3.71 3.77
CA ASN A 1003 -37.50 4.66 3.80
C ASN A 1003 -37.06 6.13 3.72
N LYS A 1004 -36.00 6.41 2.94
CA LYS A 1004 -35.46 7.75 2.73
C LYS A 1004 -35.66 8.24 1.29
N PRO A 1005 -35.66 9.57 1.05
CA PRO A 1005 -35.81 10.16 -0.28
C PRO A 1005 -34.78 9.68 -1.31
N ILE A 1006 -35.24 9.53 -2.55
CA ILE A 1006 -34.43 9.20 -3.73
C ILE A 1006 -34.66 10.24 -4.81
N TYR A 1007 -33.58 10.81 -5.34
CA TYR A 1007 -33.56 11.77 -6.44
C TYR A 1007 -32.83 11.17 -7.66
N PHE A 1008 -33.38 11.39 -8.85
CA PHE A 1008 -32.85 10.82 -10.09
C PHE A 1008 -32.20 11.89 -10.97
N PHE A 1009 -30.87 11.95 -10.94
CA PHE A 1009 -30.08 12.85 -11.79
C PHE A 1009 -29.72 12.19 -13.12
N CYS A 1010 -30.60 12.37 -14.10
CA CYS A 1010 -30.59 11.69 -15.39
C CYS A 1010 -30.21 12.62 -16.55
N TYR A 1011 -29.05 13.29 -16.44
CA TYR A 1011 -28.52 14.25 -17.44
C TYR A 1011 -28.36 13.70 -18.88
N ASP A 1012 -28.46 12.38 -19.06
CA ASP A 1012 -28.32 11.69 -20.34
C ASP A 1012 -29.44 10.67 -20.62
N LEU A 1013 -30.65 10.95 -20.12
CA LEU A 1013 -31.82 10.05 -20.16
C LEU A 1013 -32.10 9.45 -21.52
N GLU A 1014 -32.32 10.29 -22.53
CA GLU A 1014 -32.69 9.85 -23.88
C GLU A 1014 -31.63 8.91 -24.49
N LYS A 1015 -30.36 9.30 -24.36
CA LYS A 1015 -29.22 8.52 -24.83
C LYS A 1015 -29.11 7.19 -24.11
N TYR A 1016 -29.30 7.18 -22.79
CA TYR A 1016 -29.12 6.00 -21.97
C TYR A 1016 -30.19 4.93 -22.23
N LEU A 1017 -31.46 5.32 -22.27
CA LEU A 1017 -32.59 4.41 -22.49
C LEU A 1017 -32.52 3.72 -23.86
N THR A 1018 -32.14 4.48 -24.89
CA THR A 1018 -31.99 3.98 -26.26
C THR A 1018 -30.93 2.88 -26.39
N LEU A 1019 -29.83 2.95 -25.61
CA LEU A 1019 -28.68 2.05 -25.77
C LEU A 1019 -28.79 0.73 -25.00
N ARG A 1020 -29.53 0.69 -23.89
CA ARG A 1020 -29.52 -0.46 -22.96
C ARG A 1020 -30.86 -1.19 -22.89
N GLY A 1021 -31.98 -0.48 -23.07
CA GLY A 1021 -33.32 -1.00 -22.78
C GLY A 1021 -33.55 -1.27 -21.29
N VAL A 1022 -34.76 -1.02 -20.81
CA VAL A 1022 -35.20 -1.25 -19.43
C VAL A 1022 -36.43 -2.17 -19.40
N TYR A 1023 -36.67 -2.82 -18.25
CA TYR A 1023 -37.77 -3.78 -18.08
C TYR A 1023 -39.12 -3.15 -17.73
N PHE A 1024 -39.15 -1.87 -17.36
CA PHE A 1024 -40.35 -1.12 -17.01
C PHE A 1024 -40.22 0.34 -17.48
N ASP A 1025 -41.31 1.11 -17.45
CA ASP A 1025 -41.28 2.51 -17.89
C ASP A 1025 -40.60 3.37 -16.82
N PHE A 1026 -39.27 3.53 -16.96
CA PHE A 1026 -38.44 4.24 -15.99
C PHE A 1026 -38.95 5.66 -15.73
N THR A 1027 -39.32 6.39 -16.78
CA THR A 1027 -39.76 7.79 -16.67
C THR A 1027 -41.05 7.96 -15.88
N LYS A 1028 -41.94 6.96 -15.91
CA LYS A 1028 -43.23 7.01 -15.22
C LYS A 1028 -43.18 6.41 -13.82
N GLU A 1029 -42.41 5.36 -13.60
CA GLU A 1029 -42.54 4.54 -12.40
C GLU A 1029 -41.58 4.91 -11.27
N VAL A 1030 -40.44 5.57 -11.52
CA VAL A 1030 -39.43 5.84 -10.46
C VAL A 1030 -40.00 6.59 -9.25
N PRO A 1031 -39.57 6.26 -8.01
CA PRO A 1031 -40.22 6.70 -6.77
C PRO A 1031 -39.89 8.14 -6.34
N GLY A 1032 -39.35 8.97 -7.21
CA GLY A 1032 -38.89 10.32 -6.88
C GLY A 1032 -38.72 11.21 -8.11
N PRO A 1033 -38.27 12.46 -7.90
CA PRO A 1033 -38.09 13.44 -8.96
C PRO A 1033 -36.99 13.01 -9.94
N LEU A 1034 -37.26 13.27 -11.23
CA LEU A 1034 -36.33 13.05 -12.33
C LEU A 1034 -35.90 14.41 -12.87
N VAL A 1035 -34.60 14.68 -12.80
CA VAL A 1035 -34.00 15.96 -13.18
C VAL A 1035 -32.80 15.74 -14.10
N GLU A 1036 -32.58 16.66 -15.03
CA GLU A 1036 -31.52 16.54 -16.05
C GLU A 1036 -30.36 17.52 -15.83
N SER A 1037 -30.49 18.47 -14.89
CA SER A 1037 -29.44 19.44 -14.55
C SER A 1037 -29.14 19.46 -13.04
N ALA A 1038 -27.91 19.82 -12.70
CA ALA A 1038 -27.48 19.92 -11.30
C ALA A 1038 -28.25 21.03 -10.55
N SER A 1039 -28.56 22.15 -11.21
CA SER A 1039 -29.36 23.22 -10.61
C SER A 1039 -30.75 22.73 -10.22
N ALA A 1040 -31.47 22.08 -11.14
CA ALA A 1040 -32.81 21.56 -10.86
C ALA A 1040 -32.79 20.49 -9.75
N LEU A 1041 -31.71 19.71 -9.66
CA LEU A 1041 -31.51 18.75 -8.58
C LEU A 1041 -31.39 19.44 -7.21
N PHE A 1042 -30.60 20.51 -7.11
CA PHE A 1042 -30.42 21.23 -5.86
C PHE A 1042 -31.67 22.02 -5.46
N ASP A 1043 -32.40 22.57 -6.44
CA ASP A 1043 -33.70 23.22 -6.21
C ASP A 1043 -34.73 22.25 -5.64
N GLU A 1044 -34.78 21.01 -6.15
CA GLU A 1044 -35.67 19.95 -5.68
C GLU A 1044 -35.29 19.43 -4.29
N ILE A 1045 -33.99 19.36 -3.97
CA ILE A 1045 -33.50 19.00 -2.63
C ILE A 1045 -33.85 20.10 -1.62
N SER A 1046 -33.72 21.36 -2.01
CA SER A 1046 -34.04 22.53 -1.17
C SER A 1046 -35.54 22.59 -0.80
N GLN A 1047 -36.41 22.01 -1.62
CA GLN A 1047 -37.86 21.90 -1.39
C GLN A 1047 -38.25 20.63 -0.60
N GLY A 1048 -37.29 19.94 0.03
CA GLY A 1048 -37.44 18.59 0.57
C GLY A 1048 -38.62 18.33 1.54
N ASP A 1049 -39.17 19.36 2.19
CA ASP A 1049 -40.34 19.24 3.06
C ASP A 1049 -41.60 18.77 2.32
N GLN A 1050 -41.69 19.00 1.01
CA GLN A 1050 -42.81 18.57 0.17
C GLN A 1050 -42.61 17.18 -0.44
N TYR A 1051 -41.42 16.57 -0.30
CA TYR A 1051 -41.06 15.32 -0.99
C TYR A 1051 -42.09 14.20 -0.75
N TRP A 1052 -42.43 13.94 0.51
CA TRP A 1052 -43.34 12.85 0.86
C TRP A 1052 -44.79 13.13 0.48
N GLN A 1053 -45.20 14.41 0.41
CA GLN A 1053 -46.54 14.78 -0.07
C GLN A 1053 -46.66 14.49 -1.57
N THR A 1054 -45.62 14.78 -2.34
CA THR A 1054 -45.61 14.59 -3.80
C THR A 1054 -45.33 13.15 -4.22
N TYR A 1055 -44.39 12.47 -3.55
CA TYR A 1055 -43.86 11.17 -3.98
C TYR A 1055 -44.21 10.00 -3.06
N GLY A 1056 -44.81 10.22 -1.89
CA GLY A 1056 -45.04 9.19 -0.88
C GLY A 1056 -45.84 7.99 -1.37
N GLU A 1057 -46.97 8.20 -2.04
CA GLU A 1057 -47.78 7.11 -2.60
C GLU A 1057 -47.01 6.30 -3.66
N LYS A 1058 -46.32 7.02 -4.55
CA LYS A 1058 -45.50 6.43 -5.61
C LYS A 1058 -44.34 5.61 -5.04
N TYR A 1059 -43.69 6.12 -3.99
CA TYR A 1059 -42.62 5.44 -3.27
C TYR A 1059 -43.11 4.13 -2.65
N GLN A 1060 -44.24 4.14 -1.96
CA GLN A 1060 -44.79 2.94 -1.34
C GLN A 1060 -45.22 1.89 -2.37
N ALA A 1061 -45.86 2.30 -3.46
CA ALA A 1061 -46.21 1.40 -4.56
C ALA A 1061 -44.95 0.78 -5.21
N PHE A 1062 -43.90 1.58 -5.40
CA PHE A 1062 -42.63 1.10 -5.92
C PHE A 1062 -41.95 0.12 -4.95
N LYS A 1063 -41.92 0.42 -3.65
CA LYS A 1063 -41.39 -0.48 -2.61
C LYS A 1063 -42.13 -1.82 -2.58
N GLN A 1064 -43.46 -1.82 -2.56
CA GLN A 1064 -44.26 -3.05 -2.60
C GLN A 1064 -44.00 -3.89 -3.85
N LYS A 1065 -43.73 -3.26 -4.99
CA LYS A 1065 -43.44 -3.95 -6.24
C LYS A 1065 -42.03 -4.56 -6.26
N PHE A 1066 -41.03 -3.85 -5.77
CA PHE A 1066 -39.62 -4.19 -6.00
C PHE A 1066 -38.86 -4.77 -4.80
N ALA A 1067 -39.27 -4.46 -3.57
CA ALA A 1067 -38.67 -4.93 -2.31
C ALA A 1067 -39.72 -5.42 -1.28
N PRO A 1068 -40.64 -6.35 -1.63
CA PRO A 1068 -41.69 -6.80 -0.71
C PRO A 1068 -41.22 -7.78 0.38
N HIS A 1069 -40.02 -8.37 0.24
CA HIS A 1069 -39.58 -9.52 1.05
C HIS A 1069 -38.34 -9.26 1.92
N ASP A 1070 -37.72 -8.08 1.85
CA ASP A 1070 -36.51 -7.77 2.62
C ASP A 1070 -36.84 -7.56 4.12
N GLY A 1071 -35.93 -8.00 5.01
CA GLY A 1071 -36.15 -7.94 6.46
C GLY A 1071 -34.98 -8.48 7.30
N LYS A 1072 -35.13 -8.45 8.63
CA LYS A 1072 -34.08 -8.74 9.65
C LYS A 1072 -33.44 -10.14 9.61
N HIS A 1073 -34.05 -11.09 8.91
CA HIS A 1073 -33.63 -12.50 8.91
C HIS A 1073 -33.60 -13.13 7.50
N THR A 1074 -33.53 -12.31 6.47
CA THR A 1074 -33.57 -12.77 5.08
C THR A 1074 -32.38 -13.68 4.77
N ALA A 1075 -31.19 -13.42 5.31
CA ALA A 1075 -30.05 -14.33 5.20
C ALA A 1075 -30.36 -15.74 5.72
N SER A 1076 -30.96 -15.83 6.91
CA SER A 1076 -31.31 -17.09 7.56
C SER A 1076 -32.37 -17.87 6.79
N ILE A 1077 -33.43 -17.18 6.37
CA ILE A 1077 -34.52 -17.76 5.59
C ILE A 1077 -33.97 -18.32 4.27
N VAL A 1078 -33.10 -17.59 3.57
CA VAL A 1078 -32.54 -17.99 2.28
C VAL A 1078 -31.69 -19.26 2.40
N TYR A 1079 -30.71 -19.30 3.32
CA TYR A 1079 -29.82 -20.47 3.39
C TYR A 1079 -30.55 -21.71 3.93
N GLN A 1080 -31.50 -21.55 4.86
CA GLN A 1080 -32.32 -22.66 5.38
C GLN A 1080 -33.22 -23.22 4.29
N THR A 1081 -33.86 -22.35 3.50
CA THR A 1081 -34.66 -22.74 2.34
C THR A 1081 -33.81 -23.52 1.35
N PHE A 1082 -32.63 -23.00 1.00
CA PHE A 1082 -31.69 -23.68 0.10
C PHE A 1082 -31.28 -25.06 0.62
N PHE A 1083 -30.94 -25.21 1.90
CA PHE A 1083 -30.57 -26.50 2.48
C PHE A 1083 -31.74 -27.49 2.51
N SER A 1084 -32.95 -27.02 2.81
CA SER A 1084 -34.15 -27.87 2.76
C SER A 1084 -34.43 -28.41 1.36
N MET A 1085 -34.19 -27.61 0.30
CA MET A 1085 -34.31 -28.04 -1.09
C MET A 1085 -33.27 -29.09 -1.46
N VAL A 1086 -32.05 -28.93 -0.95
CA VAL A 1086 -30.91 -29.79 -1.29
C VAL A 1086 -30.92 -31.11 -0.52
N ASN A 1087 -31.54 -31.16 0.67
CA ASN A 1087 -31.61 -32.36 1.52
C ASN A 1087 -32.88 -33.20 1.30
N LYS A 1088 -33.87 -32.71 0.52
CA LYS A 1088 -35.06 -33.47 0.09
C LYS A 1088 -34.82 -34.35 -1.15
N HIS A 1089 -33.64 -34.25 -1.76
CA HIS A 1089 -33.18 -34.96 -2.96
C HIS A 1089 -31.81 -35.55 -2.70
#